data_AF-A0A936WM02-F1
#
_entry.id   AF-A0A936WM02-F1
#
_cell.length_a   1.000
_cell.length_b   1.000
_cell.length_c   1.000
_cell.angle_alpha   90.00
_cell.angle_beta   90.00
_cell.angle_gamma   90.00
#
_symmetry.space_group_name_H-M   'P 1'
#
loop_
_entity.id
_entity.type
_entity.pdbx_description
1 polymer ?
#
loop_
_entity_poly.entity_id
_entity_poly.type
_entity_poly.pdbx_seq_one_letter_code
_entity_poly.pdbx_strand_id
1 'polypeptide(L)'
;MPPLASRQRRELLSLLLFNSLVAVVLFLAHNSQIIVYWENAFVDLRYTIRGMTPPDPRIVIVEIDESSIKEMGLFPWPRERHAQFIDLLTRARAKAIAFDVLFTERDLDHPEDDALLGDAADKSGRVIFSMLFNRGPDGTPAEPLAPVEPLQKDNVNFGFVNIFPEFGGASRHYPLWVKHNGAVIPSLAFAAWSVAEGRLPEELVDRARPAVDSSTPWNEAYLNYTYWRDGPERSPFPAYPYVDVLRGRVDPAVFSGKIVLIGATAAGLFDAKSAPGAPVISGIEIHANALNNLLKNNFFNTSWTSGGWLLLIMVFFGVGSGLLMSRSSSFIGGAAVVAVILGYFSVCQFFFNRHILLAFTSPILSFIITFLITLGYNLFIADREKLKMQTTWSRYMSPKLVDLLIQDQAVLTAGNREVTVFFSDLVKFTSLSEQFPPKELVELLNVYFSVMTDILFKYDLTFDKYIGDCIMAYGNAPFEQPGHALAACRAALEQVAALPSLHKKFADRRWPPIDFRIGIHTGTVLYGDLGSYTRSNYTVMGDTVNLASRLEGVNKMFGTRILISESTFQAAQAEIEARELDFIRVEGKKQPIRVYELAARKTPSRRKNGRPSPFSPTPCVSTASAGLKTPKPNSCGWPPSCPTINPPRSTLSGASNSSGRNPRAIGTAFS
;
A
#
# COMPACT_ATOMS: atom_id res chain seq x y z
N MET A 1 20.18 28.87 15.57
CA MET A 1 19.37 27.64 15.44
C MET A 1 17.90 28.04 15.61
N PRO A 2 17.03 27.97 14.57
CA PRO A 2 15.60 28.04 14.83
C PRO A 2 15.21 26.79 15.64
N PRO A 3 14.30 26.89 16.62
CA PRO A 3 14.04 25.78 17.53
C PRO A 3 13.40 24.64 16.73
N LEU A 4 14.02 23.46 16.74
CA LEU A 4 13.51 22.20 16.17
C LEU A 4 12.03 21.95 16.49
N ALA A 5 11.55 22.44 17.65
CA ALA A 5 10.14 22.41 18.06
C ALA A 5 9.17 23.12 17.11
N SER A 6 9.59 24.17 16.41
CA SER A 6 8.73 24.93 15.48
C SER A 6 8.44 24.18 14.18
N ARG A 7 9.41 23.41 13.68
CA ARG A 7 9.29 22.60 12.47
C ARG A 7 8.43 21.36 12.72
N GLN A 8 8.71 20.63 13.80
CA GLN A 8 7.88 19.50 14.24
C GLN A 8 6.43 19.92 14.49
N ARG A 9 6.17 21.08 15.13
CA ARG A 9 4.80 21.57 15.32
C ARG A 9 4.08 21.85 13.99
N ARG A 10 4.76 22.45 13.01
CA ARG A 10 4.16 22.72 11.69
C ARG A 10 3.85 21.44 10.93
N GLU A 11 4.74 20.45 10.98
CA GLU A 11 4.53 19.14 10.36
C GLU A 11 3.35 18.40 11.01
N LEU A 12 3.26 18.41 12.35
CA LEU A 12 2.14 17.82 13.08
C LEU A 12 0.80 18.50 12.74
N LEU A 13 0.78 19.84 12.69
CA LEU A 13 -0.41 20.62 12.29
C LEU A 13 -0.84 20.31 10.85
N SER A 14 0.09 20.19 9.91
CA SER A 14 -0.24 19.83 8.53
C SER A 14 -0.82 18.42 8.42
N LEU A 15 -0.29 17.45 9.18
CA LEU A 15 -0.81 16.09 9.23
C LEU A 15 -2.22 16.06 9.85
N LEU A 16 -2.47 16.80 10.92
CA LEU A 16 -3.79 16.89 11.55
C LEU A 16 -4.86 17.52 10.64
N LEU A 17 -4.50 18.59 9.92
CA LEU A 17 -5.39 19.23 8.96
C LEU A 17 -5.70 18.29 7.78
N PHE A 18 -4.68 17.59 7.29
CA PHE A 18 -4.84 16.62 6.22
C PHE A 18 -5.72 15.42 6.64
N ASN A 19 -5.52 14.90 7.85
CA ASN A 19 -6.33 13.80 8.38
C ASN A 19 -7.79 14.21 8.57
N SER A 20 -8.02 15.42 9.06
CA SER A 20 -9.36 16.00 9.14
C SER A 20 -10.01 16.09 7.77
N LEU A 21 -9.26 16.49 6.73
CA LEU A 21 -9.77 16.55 5.36
C LEU A 21 -10.14 15.15 4.81
N VAL A 22 -9.28 14.15 5.00
CA VAL A 22 -9.56 12.75 4.58
C VAL A 22 -10.80 12.22 5.30
N ALA A 23 -10.90 12.43 6.62
CA ALA A 23 -12.06 12.02 7.40
C ALA A 23 -13.35 12.69 6.90
N VAL A 24 -13.33 13.99 6.60
CA VAL A 24 -14.48 14.72 6.05
C VAL A 24 -14.86 14.19 4.67
N VAL A 25 -13.91 13.97 3.76
CA VAL A 25 -14.19 13.44 2.42
C VAL A 25 -14.84 12.05 2.50
N LEU A 26 -14.29 11.16 3.33
CA LEU A 26 -14.86 9.83 3.53
C LEU A 26 -16.20 9.86 4.25
N PHE A 27 -16.41 10.81 5.16
CA PHE A 27 -17.69 11.02 5.84
C PHE A 27 -18.77 11.47 4.84
N LEU A 28 -18.44 12.40 3.94
CA LEU A 28 -19.34 12.81 2.85
C LEU A 28 -19.64 11.66 1.89
N ALA A 29 -18.68 10.74 1.69
CA ALA A 29 -18.85 9.54 0.89
C ALA A 29 -19.49 8.36 1.64
N HIS A 30 -19.76 8.46 2.96
CA HIS A 30 -20.18 7.33 3.79
C HIS A 30 -21.45 6.65 3.27
N ASN A 31 -22.41 7.46 2.81
CA ASN A 31 -23.68 6.99 2.26
C ASN A 31 -23.59 6.60 0.77
N SER A 32 -22.39 6.56 0.18
CA SER A 32 -22.21 6.07 -1.18
C SER A 32 -22.42 4.56 -1.24
N GLN A 33 -22.97 4.07 -2.35
CA GLN A 33 -23.27 2.66 -2.56
C GLN A 33 -22.06 1.74 -2.35
N ILE A 34 -20.85 2.22 -2.68
CA ILE A 34 -19.61 1.46 -2.53
C ILE A 34 -19.27 1.22 -1.05
N ILE A 35 -19.33 2.26 -0.22
CA ILE A 35 -19.01 2.14 1.22
C ILE A 35 -20.07 1.29 1.93
N VAL A 36 -21.35 1.53 1.61
CA VAL A 36 -22.47 0.76 2.16
C VAL A 36 -22.37 -0.72 1.80
N TYR A 37 -21.95 -1.06 0.58
CA TYR A 37 -21.75 -2.45 0.17
C TYR A 37 -20.72 -3.17 1.07
N TRP A 38 -19.56 -2.57 1.28
CA TRP A 38 -18.53 -3.14 2.15
C TRP A 38 -18.94 -3.17 3.62
N GLU A 39 -19.59 -2.12 4.12
CA GLU A 39 -20.13 -2.10 5.49
C GLU A 39 -21.12 -3.26 5.70
N ASN A 40 -22.05 -3.46 4.76
CA ASN A 40 -23.02 -4.54 4.82
C ASN A 40 -22.34 -5.92 4.79
N ALA A 41 -21.28 -6.10 3.98
CA ALA A 41 -20.51 -7.35 4.00
C ALA A 41 -19.88 -7.63 5.38
N PHE A 42 -19.36 -6.60 6.07
CA PHE A 42 -18.85 -6.75 7.44
C PHE A 42 -19.96 -6.94 8.49
N VAL A 43 -21.16 -6.39 8.27
CA VAL A 43 -22.35 -6.72 9.09
C VAL A 43 -22.70 -8.20 8.95
N ASP A 44 -22.75 -8.71 7.73
CA ASP A 44 -23.09 -10.12 7.45
C ASP A 44 -22.06 -11.08 8.07
N LEU A 45 -20.78 -10.70 8.05
CA LEU A 45 -19.73 -11.41 8.76
C LEU A 45 -19.97 -11.42 10.29
N ARG A 46 -20.39 -10.28 10.87
CA ARG A 46 -20.70 -10.19 12.31
C ARG A 46 -21.89 -11.06 12.72
N TYR A 47 -22.90 -11.17 11.86
CA TYR A 47 -24.00 -12.12 12.03
C TYR A 47 -23.52 -13.57 12.01
N THR A 48 -22.65 -13.91 11.06
CA THR A 48 -22.05 -15.25 10.92
C THR A 48 -21.24 -15.62 12.17
N ILE A 49 -20.42 -14.70 12.69
CA ILE A 49 -19.61 -14.91 13.90
C ILE A 49 -20.47 -15.06 15.15
N ARG A 50 -21.53 -14.25 15.29
CA ARG A 50 -22.44 -14.33 16.43
C ARG A 50 -23.21 -15.65 16.46
N GLY A 51 -23.59 -16.15 15.29
CA GLY A 51 -24.39 -17.36 15.14
C GLY A 51 -25.85 -17.19 15.58
N MET A 52 -26.51 -18.33 15.80
CA MET A 52 -27.91 -18.41 16.19
C MET A 52 -28.17 -17.79 17.56
N THR A 53 -29.24 -17.01 17.66
CA THR A 53 -29.83 -16.64 18.94
C THR A 53 -31.12 -17.45 19.13
N PRO A 54 -31.56 -17.78 20.36
CA PRO A 54 -32.84 -18.46 20.53
C PRO A 54 -34.02 -17.52 20.19
N PRO A 55 -35.00 -17.92 19.37
CA PRO A 55 -36.20 -17.11 19.10
C PRO A 55 -37.13 -17.06 20.31
N ASP A 56 -38.06 -16.10 20.31
CA ASP A 56 -39.09 -16.01 21.34
C ASP A 56 -40.07 -17.19 21.19
N PRO A 57 -40.28 -18.01 22.25
CA PRO A 57 -41.12 -19.21 22.16
C PRO A 57 -42.59 -18.89 21.94
N ARG A 58 -43.03 -17.62 22.02
CA ARG A 58 -44.41 -17.21 21.75
C ARG A 58 -44.74 -17.18 20.25
N ILE A 59 -43.75 -17.27 19.36
CA ILE A 59 -43.95 -17.19 17.91
C ILE A 59 -44.04 -18.60 17.33
N VAL A 60 -45.06 -18.84 16.51
CA VAL A 60 -45.24 -20.09 15.74
C VAL A 60 -45.58 -19.73 14.30
N ILE A 61 -44.96 -20.43 13.35
CA ILE A 61 -45.25 -20.30 11.92
C ILE A 61 -46.14 -21.48 11.48
N VAL A 62 -47.15 -21.19 10.69
CA VAL A 62 -47.91 -22.17 9.92
C VAL A 62 -47.60 -21.97 8.45
N GLU A 63 -47.08 -23.00 7.83
CA GLU A 63 -46.53 -22.93 6.48
C GLU A 63 -47.53 -23.44 5.44
N ILE A 64 -47.82 -22.62 4.43
CA ILE A 64 -48.40 -23.08 3.18
C ILE A 64 -47.25 -23.65 2.34
N ASP A 65 -46.91 -24.91 2.64
CA ASP A 65 -45.76 -25.62 2.09
C ASP A 65 -46.15 -26.64 1.01
N GLU A 66 -45.15 -27.28 0.41
CA GLU A 66 -45.36 -28.31 -0.64
C GLU A 66 -46.22 -29.48 -0.16
N SER A 67 -46.11 -29.86 1.11
CA SER A 67 -46.92 -30.95 1.68
C SER A 67 -48.41 -30.56 1.73
N SER A 68 -48.69 -29.31 2.11
CA SER A 68 -50.05 -28.77 2.14
C SER A 68 -50.65 -28.67 0.74
N ILE A 69 -49.88 -28.20 -0.26
CA ILE A 69 -50.34 -28.12 -1.66
C ILE A 69 -50.62 -29.51 -2.23
N LYS A 70 -49.74 -30.47 -1.95
CA LYS A 70 -49.90 -31.86 -2.42
C LYS A 70 -51.18 -32.50 -1.89
N GLU A 71 -51.55 -32.23 -0.64
CA GLU A 71 -52.73 -32.84 -0.01
C GLU A 71 -54.04 -32.05 -0.18
N MET A 72 -53.96 -30.72 -0.35
CA MET A 72 -55.12 -29.83 -0.39
C MET A 72 -55.44 -29.30 -1.80
N GLY A 73 -54.57 -29.52 -2.78
CA GLY A 73 -54.66 -28.97 -4.13
C GLY A 73 -53.90 -27.66 -4.29
N LEU A 74 -53.91 -27.12 -5.50
CA LEU A 74 -53.21 -25.87 -5.85
C LEU A 74 -53.77 -24.69 -5.03
N PHE A 75 -52.88 -23.83 -4.54
CA PHE A 75 -53.22 -22.56 -3.88
C PHE A 75 -53.53 -21.48 -4.94
N PRO A 76 -54.47 -20.53 -4.73
CA PRO A 76 -55.25 -20.26 -3.51
C PRO A 76 -56.35 -21.31 -3.23
N TRP A 77 -56.63 -21.56 -1.95
CA TRP A 77 -57.70 -22.46 -1.51
C TRP A 77 -58.99 -21.68 -1.19
N PRO A 78 -60.17 -22.35 -1.21
CA PRO A 78 -61.45 -21.72 -0.86
C PRO A 78 -61.44 -21.08 0.53
N ARG A 79 -62.12 -19.93 0.69
CA ARG A 79 -62.07 -19.18 1.96
C ARG A 79 -62.70 -19.93 3.12
N GLU A 80 -63.63 -20.87 2.86
CA GLU A 80 -64.16 -21.79 3.87
C GLU A 80 -63.05 -22.49 4.67
N ARG A 81 -61.98 -22.93 4.00
CA ARG A 81 -60.85 -23.62 4.66
C ARG A 81 -60.07 -22.68 5.58
N HIS A 82 -59.99 -21.40 5.24
CA HIS A 82 -59.37 -20.38 6.09
C HIS A 82 -60.26 -20.03 7.29
N ALA A 83 -61.59 -20.00 7.11
CA ALA A 83 -62.55 -19.80 8.20
C ALA A 83 -62.48 -20.94 9.23
N GLN A 84 -62.49 -22.21 8.76
CA GLN A 84 -62.33 -23.39 9.62
C GLN A 84 -60.99 -23.37 10.38
N PHE A 85 -59.93 -22.89 9.72
CA PHE A 85 -58.60 -22.75 10.30
C PHE A 85 -58.57 -21.72 11.45
N ILE A 86 -59.19 -20.56 11.24
CA ILE A 86 -59.33 -19.52 12.26
C ILE A 86 -60.10 -20.08 13.47
N ASP A 87 -61.19 -20.79 13.26
CA ASP A 87 -61.98 -21.40 14.33
C ASP A 87 -61.17 -22.42 15.16
N LEU A 88 -60.29 -23.18 14.51
CA LEU A 88 -59.40 -24.13 15.19
C LEU A 88 -58.38 -23.40 16.08
N LEU A 89 -57.67 -22.42 15.53
CA LEU A 89 -56.66 -21.65 16.27
C LEU A 89 -57.28 -20.79 17.39
N THR A 90 -58.49 -20.27 17.16
CA THR A 90 -59.25 -19.52 18.18
C THR A 90 -59.62 -20.42 19.36
N ARG A 91 -60.12 -21.64 19.09
CA ARG A 91 -60.38 -22.66 20.13
C ARG A 91 -59.12 -23.09 20.86
N ALA A 92 -57.99 -23.18 20.15
CA ALA A 92 -56.67 -23.46 20.72
C ALA A 92 -56.11 -22.32 21.60
N ARG A 93 -56.79 -21.16 21.63
CA ARG A 93 -56.40 -19.95 22.38
C ARG A 93 -55.10 -19.32 21.87
N ALA A 94 -54.90 -19.30 20.55
CA ALA A 94 -53.91 -18.41 19.94
C ALA A 94 -54.20 -16.95 20.34
N LYS A 95 -53.15 -16.17 20.65
CA LYS A 95 -53.26 -14.75 21.02
C LYS A 95 -53.46 -13.83 19.83
N ALA A 96 -52.85 -14.16 18.70
CA ALA A 96 -52.97 -13.45 17.43
C ALA A 96 -52.80 -14.45 16.28
N ILE A 97 -53.53 -14.23 15.19
CA ILE A 97 -53.52 -15.07 13.99
C ILE A 97 -53.30 -14.13 12.80
N ALA A 98 -52.07 -14.07 12.28
CA ALA A 98 -51.71 -13.16 11.21
C ALA A 98 -51.52 -13.91 9.89
N PHE A 99 -52.23 -13.48 8.85
CA PHE A 99 -52.14 -14.06 7.51
C PHE A 99 -51.25 -13.19 6.63
N ASP A 100 -50.09 -13.70 6.24
CA ASP A 100 -49.24 -13.21 5.13
C ASP A 100 -49.76 -13.76 3.80
N VAL A 101 -51.03 -13.44 3.52
CA VAL A 101 -51.77 -13.79 2.30
C VAL A 101 -52.64 -12.59 1.95
N LEU A 102 -52.59 -12.16 0.70
CA LEU A 102 -53.40 -11.04 0.21
C LEU A 102 -54.79 -11.54 -0.21
N PHE A 103 -55.81 -11.08 0.51
CA PHE A 103 -57.23 -11.35 0.22
C PHE A 103 -57.87 -10.18 -0.55
N THR A 104 -57.16 -9.66 -1.56
CA THR A 104 -57.51 -8.41 -2.26
C THR A 104 -58.49 -8.62 -3.42
N GLU A 105 -58.66 -9.86 -3.85
CA GLU A 105 -59.58 -10.28 -4.91
C GLU A 105 -60.72 -11.12 -4.31
N ARG A 106 -61.93 -10.94 -4.84
CA ARG A 106 -63.09 -11.73 -4.44
C ARG A 106 -62.91 -13.18 -4.87
N ASP A 107 -63.39 -14.11 -4.05
CA ASP A 107 -63.51 -15.49 -4.50
C ASP A 107 -64.52 -15.57 -5.65
N LEU A 108 -64.05 -15.94 -6.84
CA LEU A 108 -64.89 -15.98 -8.05
C LEU A 108 -65.73 -17.26 -8.11
N ASP A 109 -65.25 -18.33 -7.48
CA ASP A 109 -65.91 -19.64 -7.52
C ASP A 109 -66.96 -19.73 -6.41
N HIS A 110 -66.69 -19.14 -5.23
CA HIS A 110 -67.60 -19.14 -4.08
C HIS A 110 -67.62 -17.76 -3.37
N PRO A 111 -68.27 -16.72 -3.95
CA PRO A 111 -68.28 -15.37 -3.39
C PRO A 111 -68.82 -15.26 -1.96
N GLU A 112 -69.69 -16.19 -1.54
CA GLU A 112 -70.22 -16.31 -0.19
C GLU A 112 -69.17 -16.68 0.85
N ASP A 113 -68.07 -17.33 0.44
CA ASP A 113 -67.01 -17.78 1.35
C ASP A 113 -66.20 -16.60 1.89
N ASP A 114 -66.11 -15.48 1.16
CA ASP A 114 -65.47 -14.24 1.66
C ASP A 114 -66.18 -13.72 2.92
N ALA A 115 -67.51 -13.81 2.97
CA ALA A 115 -68.29 -13.44 4.16
C ALA A 115 -68.09 -14.44 5.31
N LEU A 116 -68.01 -15.75 5.02
CA LEU A 116 -67.72 -16.78 6.02
C LEU A 116 -66.36 -16.56 6.68
N LEU A 117 -65.34 -16.24 5.89
CA LEU A 117 -64.00 -15.91 6.39
C LEU A 117 -64.01 -14.64 7.24
N GLY A 118 -64.70 -13.58 6.77
CA GLY A 118 -64.88 -12.34 7.52
C GLY A 118 -65.57 -12.55 8.87
N ASP A 119 -66.65 -13.32 8.91
CA ASP A 119 -67.42 -13.59 10.14
C ASP A 119 -66.62 -14.46 11.13
N ALA A 120 -65.85 -15.44 10.65
CA ALA A 120 -64.95 -16.23 11.50
C ALA A 120 -63.84 -15.36 12.11
N ALA A 121 -63.27 -14.44 11.31
CA ALA A 121 -62.25 -13.50 11.76
C ALA A 121 -62.81 -12.51 12.80
N ASP A 122 -63.99 -11.95 12.55
CA ASP A 122 -64.68 -11.03 13.47
C ASP A 122 -65.01 -11.70 14.81
N LYS A 123 -65.56 -12.92 14.77
CA LYS A 123 -65.86 -13.71 15.96
C LYS A 123 -64.61 -14.03 16.79
N SER A 124 -63.46 -14.22 16.13
CA SER A 124 -62.19 -14.46 16.81
C SER A 124 -61.67 -13.22 17.54
N GLY A 125 -61.80 -12.04 16.91
CA GLY A 125 -61.24 -10.77 17.39
C GLY A 125 -59.71 -10.73 17.46
N ARG A 126 -59.03 -11.74 16.89
CA ARG A 126 -57.57 -11.94 16.98
C ARG A 126 -56.89 -12.08 15.62
N VAL A 127 -57.66 -11.94 14.55
CA VAL A 127 -57.18 -12.15 13.18
C VAL A 127 -56.64 -10.84 12.63
N ILE A 128 -55.49 -10.96 11.94
CA ILE A 128 -54.84 -9.90 11.19
C ILE A 128 -54.76 -10.35 9.73
N PHE A 129 -55.42 -9.63 8.84
CA PHE A 129 -55.25 -9.83 7.40
C PHE A 129 -54.19 -8.90 6.82
N SER A 130 -53.47 -9.38 5.81
CA SER A 130 -52.46 -8.59 5.13
C SER A 130 -53.06 -7.54 4.21
N MET A 131 -52.41 -6.39 4.18
CA MET A 131 -52.61 -5.34 3.19
C MET A 131 -51.27 -4.99 2.54
N LEU A 132 -51.30 -4.37 1.36
CA LEU A 132 -50.08 -3.97 0.66
C LEU A 132 -50.16 -2.50 0.26
N PHE A 133 -49.19 -1.69 0.63
CA PHE A 133 -49.11 -0.32 0.16
C PHE A 133 -48.44 -0.23 -1.20
N ASN A 134 -49.05 0.53 -2.11
CA ASN A 134 -48.35 0.98 -3.30
C ASN A 134 -47.32 2.06 -2.91
N ARG A 135 -46.14 2.01 -3.53
CA ARG A 135 -45.08 3.01 -3.31
C ARG A 135 -45.29 4.17 -4.27
N GLY A 136 -45.49 5.37 -3.72
CA GLY A 136 -45.63 6.60 -4.48
C GLY A 136 -44.32 7.02 -5.17
N PRO A 137 -44.38 8.02 -6.08
CA PRO A 137 -43.21 8.49 -6.84
C PRO A 137 -42.06 9.02 -5.99
N ASP A 138 -42.38 9.54 -4.81
CA ASP A 138 -41.46 10.07 -3.80
C ASP A 138 -41.08 9.02 -2.73
N GLY A 139 -41.54 7.77 -2.90
CA GLY A 139 -41.30 6.69 -1.97
C GLY A 139 -42.25 6.65 -0.78
N THR A 140 -43.26 7.52 -0.69
CA THR A 140 -44.27 7.53 0.37
C THR A 140 -45.33 6.43 0.15
N PRO A 141 -46.02 5.98 1.22
CA PRO A 141 -47.15 5.05 1.09
C PRO A 141 -48.35 5.73 0.41
N ALA A 142 -48.76 5.21 -0.74
CA ALA A 142 -49.97 5.62 -1.46
C ALA A 142 -51.21 4.90 -0.91
N GLU A 143 -52.25 4.70 -1.72
CA GLU A 143 -53.41 3.90 -1.29
C GLU A 143 -53.03 2.43 -1.08
N PRO A 144 -53.47 1.81 0.03
CA PRO A 144 -53.25 0.40 0.27
C PRO A 144 -54.22 -0.46 -0.53
N LEU A 145 -53.70 -1.58 -1.03
CA LEU A 145 -54.48 -2.72 -1.48
C LEU A 145 -54.97 -3.48 -0.23
N ALA A 146 -56.18 -3.16 0.21
CA ALA A 146 -56.83 -3.77 1.36
C ALA A 146 -57.56 -5.07 0.98
N PRO A 147 -57.83 -5.97 1.94
CA PRO A 147 -58.70 -7.11 1.73
C PRO A 147 -60.09 -6.72 1.21
N VAL A 148 -60.79 -7.63 0.53
CA VAL A 148 -62.14 -7.36 0.03
C VAL A 148 -63.11 -7.00 1.16
N GLU A 149 -64.09 -6.15 0.84
CA GLU A 149 -65.04 -5.56 1.80
C GLU A 149 -65.66 -6.55 2.81
N PRO A 150 -66.05 -7.80 2.45
CA PRO A 150 -66.57 -8.77 3.42
C PRO A 150 -65.61 -9.12 4.58
N LEU A 151 -64.30 -8.96 4.42
CA LEU A 151 -63.30 -9.20 5.45
C LEU A 151 -63.04 -7.95 6.32
N GLN A 152 -63.57 -6.77 5.94
CA GLN A 152 -63.40 -5.50 6.65
C GLN A 152 -64.44 -5.33 7.76
N LYS A 153 -64.41 -6.21 8.76
CA LYS A 153 -65.32 -6.22 9.93
C LYS A 153 -64.70 -5.48 11.13
N ASP A 154 -65.54 -5.07 12.08
CA ASP A 154 -65.14 -4.21 13.21
C ASP A 154 -64.06 -4.84 14.12
N ASN A 155 -64.09 -6.15 14.37
CA ASN A 155 -63.11 -6.82 15.24
C ASN A 155 -61.93 -7.45 14.46
N VAL A 156 -61.83 -7.15 13.15
CA VAL A 156 -60.75 -7.65 12.29
C VAL A 156 -59.65 -6.60 12.20
N ASN A 157 -58.40 -7.06 12.33
CA ASN A 157 -57.24 -6.18 12.29
C ASN A 157 -56.54 -6.29 10.93
N PHE A 158 -55.79 -5.25 10.57
CA PHE A 158 -55.01 -5.21 9.33
C PHE A 158 -53.55 -4.88 9.63
N GLY A 159 -52.65 -5.48 8.85
CA GLY A 159 -51.22 -5.21 8.95
C GLY A 159 -50.57 -5.28 7.57
N PHE A 160 -49.73 -4.31 7.23
CA PHE A 160 -49.12 -4.29 5.90
C PHE A 160 -47.88 -5.20 5.81
N VAL A 161 -47.62 -5.76 4.62
CA VAL A 161 -46.54 -6.74 4.37
C VAL A 161 -45.37 -6.23 3.54
N ASN A 162 -45.34 -4.93 3.23
CA ASN A 162 -44.25 -4.32 2.47
C ASN A 162 -42.87 -4.60 3.09
N ILE A 163 -41.98 -5.22 2.30
CA ILE A 163 -40.57 -5.42 2.63
C ILE A 163 -39.74 -4.82 1.50
N PHE A 164 -38.85 -3.89 1.83
CA PHE A 164 -38.00 -3.23 0.86
C PHE A 164 -36.57 -3.76 0.97
N PRO A 165 -36.05 -4.46 -0.07
CA PRO A 165 -34.66 -4.88 -0.08
C PRO A 165 -33.74 -3.66 -0.26
N GLU A 166 -32.61 -3.67 0.44
CA GLU A 166 -31.56 -2.65 0.29
C GLU A 166 -30.73 -2.87 -0.98
N PHE A 167 -29.80 -1.93 -1.22
CA PHE A 167 -28.69 -2.16 -2.12
C PHE A 167 -27.92 -3.44 -1.71
N GLY A 168 -27.88 -4.43 -2.61
CA GLY A 168 -27.36 -5.79 -2.33
C GLY A 168 -28.43 -6.85 -2.08
N GLY A 169 -29.72 -6.48 -2.09
CA GLY A 169 -30.86 -7.42 -2.11
C GLY A 169 -31.30 -7.95 -0.74
N ALA A 170 -30.47 -7.82 0.30
CA ALA A 170 -30.82 -8.23 1.65
C ALA A 170 -31.74 -7.21 2.35
N SER A 171 -32.72 -7.69 3.09
CA SER A 171 -33.64 -6.88 3.90
C SER A 171 -33.11 -6.75 5.32
N ARG A 172 -32.47 -5.62 5.69
CA ARG A 172 -32.06 -5.36 7.10
C ARG A 172 -32.96 -4.35 7.78
N HIS A 173 -33.55 -3.44 7.02
CA HIS A 173 -34.60 -2.54 7.49
C HIS A 173 -35.98 -3.17 7.32
N TYR A 174 -36.82 -3.02 8.33
CA TYR A 174 -38.19 -3.50 8.32
C TYR A 174 -39.14 -2.35 8.69
N PRO A 175 -40.07 -1.99 7.79
CA PRO A 175 -41.12 -1.01 8.09
C PRO A 175 -41.99 -1.44 9.26
N LEU A 176 -42.11 -0.62 10.31
CA LEU A 176 -42.91 -1.00 11.48
C LEU A 176 -44.33 -0.44 11.42
N TRP A 177 -44.49 0.82 11.00
CA TRP A 177 -45.79 1.46 10.80
C TRP A 177 -45.69 2.61 9.78
N VAL A 178 -46.81 2.92 9.14
CA VAL A 178 -46.96 4.11 8.31
C VAL A 178 -48.01 5.04 8.90
N LYS A 179 -47.86 6.34 8.63
CA LYS A 179 -48.93 7.31 8.88
C LYS A 179 -49.66 7.56 7.58
N HIS A 180 -50.93 7.18 7.51
CA HIS A 180 -51.77 7.35 6.33
C HIS A 180 -53.14 7.85 6.76
N ASN A 181 -53.63 8.93 6.14
CA ASN A 181 -54.90 9.60 6.49
C ASN A 181 -55.06 9.94 7.98
N GLY A 182 -53.96 10.28 8.66
CA GLY A 182 -53.96 10.63 10.09
C GLY A 182 -53.94 9.44 11.06
N ALA A 183 -54.07 8.21 10.57
CA ALA A 183 -54.02 6.98 11.37
C ALA A 183 -52.63 6.31 11.30
N VAL A 184 -52.26 5.60 12.37
CA VAL A 184 -51.08 4.73 12.40
C VAL A 184 -51.48 3.34 11.90
N ILE A 185 -51.00 2.97 10.72
CA ILE A 185 -51.24 1.65 10.15
C ILE A 185 -50.00 0.77 10.42
N PRO A 186 -50.13 -0.29 11.23
CA PRO A 186 -49.01 -1.16 11.58
C PRO A 186 -48.65 -2.11 10.44
N SER A 187 -47.39 -2.57 10.44
CA SER A 187 -46.97 -3.74 9.68
C SER A 187 -47.61 -5.02 10.23
N LEU A 188 -47.59 -6.12 9.47
CA LEU A 188 -48.14 -7.41 9.90
C LEU A 188 -47.56 -7.87 11.26
N ALA A 189 -46.25 -7.76 11.44
CA ALA A 189 -45.59 -8.12 12.70
C ALA A 189 -45.99 -7.20 13.87
N PHE A 190 -46.10 -5.89 13.62
CA PHE A 190 -46.54 -4.94 14.64
C PHE A 190 -48.01 -5.16 15.02
N ALA A 191 -48.88 -5.38 14.04
CA ALA A 191 -50.30 -5.67 14.25
C ALA A 191 -50.48 -6.94 15.09
N ALA A 192 -49.75 -8.01 14.75
CA ALA A 192 -49.77 -9.26 15.52
C ALA A 192 -49.31 -9.06 16.97
N TRP A 193 -48.28 -8.24 17.20
CA TRP A 193 -47.85 -7.86 18.54
C TRP A 193 -48.92 -7.05 19.30
N SER A 194 -49.54 -6.08 18.62
CA SER A 194 -50.60 -5.22 19.17
C SER A 194 -51.80 -6.03 19.66
N VAL A 195 -52.30 -6.94 18.80
CA VAL A 195 -53.41 -7.85 19.12
C VAL A 195 -53.03 -8.78 20.27
N ALA A 196 -51.81 -9.31 20.29
CA ALA A 196 -51.35 -10.21 21.35
C ALA A 196 -51.18 -9.53 22.73
N GLU A 197 -50.90 -8.22 22.74
CA GLU A 197 -50.86 -7.38 23.95
C GLU A 197 -52.25 -6.84 24.34
N GLY A 198 -53.24 -6.94 23.45
CA GLY A 198 -54.58 -6.39 23.65
C GLY A 198 -54.60 -4.86 23.69
N ARG A 199 -53.73 -4.22 22.91
CA ARG A 199 -53.60 -2.75 22.83
C ARG A 199 -53.72 -2.26 21.39
N LEU A 200 -54.04 -0.98 21.24
CA LEU A 200 -54.03 -0.33 19.93
C LEU A 200 -52.59 -0.06 19.46
N PRO A 201 -52.31 -0.08 18.14
CA PRO A 201 -50.97 0.16 17.63
C PRO A 201 -50.38 1.50 18.09
N GLU A 202 -51.21 2.54 18.17
CA GLU A 202 -50.84 3.89 18.60
C GLU A 202 -50.26 3.94 20.02
N GLU A 203 -50.77 3.10 20.94
CA GLU A 203 -50.28 3.01 22.32
C GLU A 203 -48.91 2.32 22.43
N LEU A 204 -48.53 1.59 21.39
CA LEU A 204 -47.32 0.77 21.37
C LEU A 204 -46.17 1.42 20.58
N VAL A 205 -46.44 2.48 19.81
CA VAL A 205 -45.43 3.20 19.00
C VAL A 205 -44.24 3.62 19.87
N ASP A 206 -44.48 4.23 21.03
CA ASP A 206 -43.40 4.70 21.92
C ASP A 206 -42.56 3.57 22.51
N ARG A 207 -43.14 2.37 22.66
CA ARG A 207 -42.38 1.17 23.08
C ARG A 207 -41.47 0.64 21.98
N ALA A 208 -41.82 0.85 20.71
CA ALA A 208 -41.00 0.46 19.56
C ALA A 208 -39.93 1.51 19.19
N ARG A 209 -40.17 2.80 19.49
CA ARG A 209 -39.35 3.95 19.07
C ARG A 209 -37.84 3.93 19.34
N PRO A 210 -37.28 3.33 20.41
CA PRO A 210 -35.83 3.46 20.70
C PRO A 210 -34.90 2.98 19.57
N ALA A 211 -35.43 2.22 18.60
CA ALA A 211 -34.67 1.66 17.49
C ALA A 211 -35.26 1.97 16.10
N VAL A 212 -36.22 2.88 16.00
CA VAL A 212 -36.89 3.23 14.74
C VAL A 212 -36.29 4.48 14.10
N ASP A 213 -35.98 4.39 12.81
CA ASP A 213 -35.66 5.54 11.98
C ASP A 213 -36.95 6.23 11.50
N SER A 214 -37.36 7.27 12.22
CA SER A 214 -38.51 8.11 11.89
C SER A 214 -38.24 9.12 10.78
N SER A 215 -37.05 9.15 10.17
CA SER A 215 -36.77 10.00 9.01
C SER A 215 -37.41 9.47 7.72
N THR A 216 -37.75 8.18 7.70
CA THR A 216 -38.43 7.53 6.58
C THR A 216 -39.95 7.59 6.75
N PRO A 217 -40.74 7.68 5.65
CA PRO A 217 -42.20 7.57 5.71
C PRO A 217 -42.72 6.24 6.29
N TRP A 218 -41.86 5.23 6.36
CA TRP A 218 -42.15 3.84 6.72
C TRP A 218 -41.76 3.47 8.16
N ASN A 219 -41.14 4.41 8.90
CA ASN A 219 -40.70 4.23 10.29
C ASN A 219 -39.99 2.87 10.47
N GLU A 220 -38.91 2.70 9.72
CA GLU A 220 -38.21 1.42 9.63
C GLU A 220 -37.31 1.17 10.84
N ALA A 221 -37.18 -0.09 11.25
CA ALA A 221 -36.21 -0.51 12.26
C ALA A 221 -35.20 -1.49 11.67
N TYR A 222 -33.98 -1.46 12.20
CA TYR A 222 -32.93 -2.38 11.78
C TYR A 222 -33.10 -3.72 12.50
N LEU A 223 -33.45 -4.75 11.75
CA LEU A 223 -33.74 -6.09 12.26
C LEU A 223 -32.52 -6.71 12.89
N ASN A 224 -32.74 -7.38 14.01
CA ASN A 224 -31.77 -8.26 14.63
C ASN A 224 -32.19 -9.72 14.38
N TYR A 225 -31.64 -10.28 13.30
CA TYR A 225 -31.98 -11.62 12.83
C TYR A 225 -31.54 -12.74 13.77
N THR A 226 -32.42 -13.71 13.92
CA THR A 226 -32.19 -14.96 14.62
C THR A 226 -31.74 -15.98 13.56
N TYR A 227 -30.46 -16.38 13.54
CA TYR A 227 -29.92 -17.28 12.50
C TYR A 227 -30.12 -18.76 12.80
N TRP A 228 -30.02 -19.59 11.77
CA TRP A 228 -29.88 -21.04 11.85
C TRP A 228 -28.41 -21.49 11.87
N ARG A 229 -28.14 -22.69 12.39
CA ARG A 229 -26.85 -23.38 12.29
C ARG A 229 -27.05 -24.70 11.55
N ASP A 230 -26.33 -24.87 10.44
CA ASP A 230 -26.03 -26.15 9.77
C ASP A 230 -27.25 -27.06 9.48
N GLY A 231 -27.91 -26.89 8.32
CA GLY A 231 -28.82 -27.94 7.78
C GLY A 231 -29.83 -27.44 6.75
N PRO A 232 -30.38 -28.33 5.89
CA PRO A 232 -31.37 -28.01 4.88
C PRO A 232 -32.82 -27.85 5.40
N GLU A 233 -33.06 -27.92 6.72
CA GLU A 233 -34.40 -27.82 7.31
C GLU A 233 -34.66 -26.45 7.98
N ARG A 234 -35.75 -25.85 7.48
CA ARG A 234 -36.66 -24.78 7.94
C ARG A 234 -36.34 -24.02 9.24
N SER A 235 -36.36 -22.69 9.10
CA SER A 235 -36.61 -21.61 10.09
C SER A 235 -36.20 -21.80 11.56
N PRO A 236 -35.59 -20.80 12.22
CA PRO A 236 -35.37 -20.87 13.68
C PRO A 236 -36.68 -20.98 14.48
N PHE A 237 -37.82 -20.56 13.91
CA PHE A 237 -39.13 -20.58 14.57
C PHE A 237 -39.82 -21.94 14.40
N PRO A 238 -40.56 -22.43 15.41
CA PRO A 238 -41.39 -23.63 15.25
C PRO A 238 -42.38 -23.46 14.09
N ALA A 239 -42.33 -24.36 13.12
CA ALA A 239 -43.12 -24.32 11.91
C ALA A 239 -43.95 -25.61 11.73
N TYR A 240 -45.20 -25.47 11.32
CA TYR A 240 -46.11 -26.60 11.08
C TYR A 240 -46.80 -26.46 9.72
N PRO A 241 -46.95 -27.53 8.92
CA PRO A 241 -47.71 -27.49 7.68
C PRO A 241 -49.17 -27.08 7.92
N TYR A 242 -49.71 -26.21 7.06
CA TYR A 242 -51.10 -25.75 7.13
C TYR A 242 -52.09 -26.93 7.14
N VAL A 243 -51.87 -27.92 6.28
CA VAL A 243 -52.74 -29.09 6.16
C VAL A 243 -52.79 -29.92 7.46
N ASP A 244 -51.66 -30.04 8.15
CA ASP A 244 -51.57 -30.84 9.38
C ASP A 244 -52.33 -30.18 10.52
N VAL A 245 -52.26 -28.85 10.60
CA VAL A 245 -53.02 -28.09 11.58
C VAL A 245 -54.51 -28.14 11.25
N LEU A 246 -54.91 -27.96 9.98
CA LEU A 246 -56.32 -28.03 9.56
C LEU A 246 -56.95 -29.41 9.81
N ARG A 247 -56.18 -30.50 9.58
CA ARG A 247 -56.64 -31.89 9.80
C ARG A 247 -56.53 -32.36 11.25
N GLY A 248 -56.06 -31.51 12.17
CA GLY A 248 -55.93 -31.85 13.58
C GLY A 248 -54.81 -32.86 13.89
N ARG A 249 -53.78 -32.93 13.04
CA ARG A 249 -52.58 -33.78 13.27
C ARG A 249 -51.57 -33.14 14.23
N VAL A 250 -51.71 -31.84 14.50
CA VAL A 250 -50.89 -31.09 15.46
C VAL A 250 -51.70 -30.86 16.74
N ASP A 251 -51.06 -31.06 17.89
CA ASP A 251 -51.69 -30.81 19.20
C ASP A 251 -52.08 -29.33 19.35
N PRO A 252 -53.37 -29.00 19.56
CA PRO A 252 -53.83 -27.63 19.78
C PRO A 252 -53.10 -26.89 20.92
N ALA A 253 -52.57 -27.61 21.91
CA ALA A 253 -51.82 -27.01 23.03
C ALA A 253 -50.59 -26.20 22.55
N VAL A 254 -50.03 -26.56 21.40
CA VAL A 254 -48.89 -25.85 20.78
C VAL A 254 -49.21 -24.39 20.50
N PHE A 255 -50.44 -24.08 20.10
CA PHE A 255 -50.87 -22.72 19.72
C PHE A 255 -51.36 -21.89 20.91
N SER A 256 -51.54 -22.50 22.09
CA SER A 256 -52.09 -21.82 23.24
C SER A 256 -51.17 -20.70 23.74
N GLY A 257 -51.70 -19.48 23.79
CA GLY A 257 -50.94 -18.31 24.21
C GLY A 257 -49.90 -17.81 23.18
N LYS A 258 -49.86 -18.39 21.98
CA LYS A 258 -48.89 -18.06 20.92
C LYS A 258 -49.43 -17.05 19.93
N ILE A 259 -48.52 -16.39 19.23
CA ILE A 259 -48.77 -15.57 18.05
C ILE A 259 -48.48 -16.46 16.84
N VAL A 260 -49.51 -16.70 16.04
CA VAL A 260 -49.46 -17.61 14.89
C VAL A 260 -49.34 -16.78 13.62
N LEU A 261 -48.27 -17.00 12.88
CA LEU A 261 -47.99 -16.37 11.58
C LEU A 261 -48.23 -17.40 10.48
N ILE A 262 -49.07 -17.08 9.49
CA ILE A 262 -49.46 -17.99 8.42
C ILE A 262 -48.94 -17.41 7.12
N GLY A 263 -48.10 -18.15 6.37
CA GLY A 263 -47.53 -17.63 5.13
C GLY A 263 -47.06 -18.73 4.18
N ALA A 264 -46.84 -18.36 2.91
CA ALA A 264 -46.37 -19.27 1.88
C ALA A 264 -44.86 -19.56 2.00
N THR A 265 -44.51 -20.84 1.99
CA THR A 265 -43.11 -21.33 1.98
C THR A 265 -42.82 -22.34 0.87
N ALA A 266 -43.83 -22.74 0.09
CA ALA A 266 -43.69 -23.61 -1.09
C ALA A 266 -42.99 -22.91 -2.27
N ALA A 267 -42.14 -23.62 -3.03
CA ALA A 267 -41.15 -23.04 -3.95
C ALA A 267 -41.72 -22.18 -5.08
N GLY A 268 -42.97 -22.45 -5.49
CA GLY A 268 -43.68 -21.67 -6.50
C GLY A 268 -44.54 -20.54 -5.96
N LEU A 269 -44.69 -20.42 -4.64
CA LEU A 269 -45.63 -19.51 -3.97
C LEU A 269 -44.98 -18.58 -2.94
N PHE A 270 -43.80 -18.94 -2.42
CA PHE A 270 -43.15 -18.14 -1.38
C PHE A 270 -42.47 -16.89 -1.94
N ASP A 271 -42.60 -15.79 -1.21
CA ASP A 271 -41.88 -14.55 -1.51
C ASP A 271 -40.41 -14.72 -1.13
N ALA A 272 -39.58 -15.08 -2.11
CA ALA A 272 -38.16 -15.31 -1.92
C ALA A 272 -37.44 -14.00 -1.64
N LYS A 273 -37.01 -13.83 -0.39
CA LYS A 273 -36.23 -12.69 0.08
C LYS A 273 -34.81 -13.11 0.42
N SER A 274 -33.96 -12.12 0.68
CA SER A 274 -32.61 -12.31 1.18
C SER A 274 -32.47 -11.59 2.53
N ALA A 275 -31.74 -12.21 3.45
CA ALA A 275 -31.37 -11.63 4.74
C ALA A 275 -29.84 -11.70 4.90
N PRO A 276 -29.23 -10.92 5.81
CA PRO A 276 -27.80 -11.02 6.08
C PRO A 276 -27.39 -12.49 6.27
N GLY A 277 -26.34 -13.02 5.63
CA GLY A 277 -25.95 -14.43 5.83
C GLY A 277 -26.96 -15.54 5.43
N ALA A 278 -28.14 -15.20 4.87
CA ALA A 278 -29.15 -16.15 4.39
C ALA A 278 -29.64 -15.71 3.00
N PRO A 279 -29.10 -16.30 1.91
CA PRO A 279 -29.35 -15.82 0.55
C PRO A 279 -30.80 -16.02 0.11
N VAL A 280 -31.52 -16.97 0.71
CA VAL A 280 -32.94 -17.25 0.46
C VAL A 280 -33.64 -17.46 1.80
N ILE A 281 -34.66 -16.66 2.08
CA ILE A 281 -35.56 -16.75 3.24
C ILE A 281 -36.99 -16.42 2.80
N SER A 282 -37.99 -16.98 3.47
CA SER A 282 -39.39 -16.65 3.19
C SER A 282 -39.78 -15.28 3.79
N GLY A 283 -40.71 -14.56 3.15
CA GLY A 283 -41.23 -13.28 3.67
C GLY A 283 -41.79 -13.38 5.09
N ILE A 284 -42.50 -14.48 5.38
CA ILE A 284 -43.08 -14.75 6.71
C ILE A 284 -42.03 -14.87 7.81
N GLU A 285 -40.82 -15.35 7.49
CA GLU A 285 -39.72 -15.42 8.45
C GLU A 285 -39.09 -14.05 8.75
N ILE A 286 -39.15 -13.11 7.81
CA ILE A 286 -38.77 -11.71 8.08
C ILE A 286 -39.79 -11.09 9.05
N HIS A 287 -41.09 -11.34 8.84
CA HIS A 287 -42.15 -10.95 9.78
C HIS A 287 -41.95 -11.58 11.16
N ALA A 288 -41.57 -12.86 11.22
CA ALA A 288 -41.27 -13.55 12.48
C ALA A 288 -40.06 -12.94 13.22
N ASN A 289 -39.00 -12.56 12.49
CA ASN A 289 -37.85 -11.86 13.08
C ASN A 289 -38.22 -10.47 13.60
N ALA A 290 -39.01 -9.71 12.84
CA ALA A 290 -39.53 -8.41 13.28
C ALA A 290 -40.38 -8.54 14.55
N LEU A 291 -41.28 -9.53 14.60
CA LEU A 291 -42.08 -9.83 15.79
C LEU A 291 -41.21 -10.24 16.97
N ASN A 292 -40.19 -11.08 16.74
CA ASN A 292 -39.21 -11.45 17.77
C ASN A 292 -38.48 -10.22 18.33
N ASN A 293 -38.15 -9.25 17.47
CA ASN A 293 -37.51 -8.01 17.90
C ASN A 293 -38.46 -7.09 18.68
N LEU A 294 -39.75 -7.02 18.32
CA LEU A 294 -40.78 -6.29 19.09
C LEU A 294 -41.00 -6.92 20.47
N LEU A 295 -41.10 -8.24 20.53
CA LEU A 295 -41.34 -8.99 21.77
C LEU A 295 -40.17 -8.91 22.76
N LYS A 296 -38.93 -8.85 22.25
CA LYS A 296 -37.70 -8.75 23.06
C LYS A 296 -37.16 -7.33 23.21
N ASN A 297 -37.72 -6.37 22.47
CA ASN A 297 -37.21 -5.00 22.34
C ASN A 297 -35.70 -4.95 22.02
N ASN A 298 -35.26 -5.69 20.99
CA ASN A 298 -33.84 -5.89 20.69
C ASN A 298 -33.45 -5.64 19.22
N PHE A 299 -34.12 -4.69 18.58
CA PHE A 299 -33.70 -4.09 17.31
C PHE A 299 -32.31 -3.45 17.44
N PHE A 300 -31.59 -3.33 16.32
CA PHE A 300 -30.29 -2.67 16.32
C PHE A 300 -30.42 -1.15 16.40
N ASN A 301 -29.65 -0.55 17.30
CA ASN A 301 -29.45 0.88 17.34
C ASN A 301 -28.38 1.29 16.31
N THR A 302 -28.80 2.05 15.29
CA THR A 302 -27.98 2.53 14.17
C THR A 302 -27.50 3.97 14.33
N SER A 303 -27.80 4.65 15.45
CA SER A 303 -27.39 6.06 15.66
C SER A 303 -25.87 6.28 15.63
N TRP A 304 -25.08 5.23 15.84
CA TRP A 304 -23.62 5.24 15.81
C TRP A 304 -23.02 4.97 14.42
N THR A 305 -23.85 4.65 13.42
CA THR A 305 -23.41 4.51 12.03
C THR A 305 -23.48 5.82 11.25
N SER A 306 -23.95 6.92 11.85
CA SER A 306 -24.07 8.21 11.17
C SER A 306 -23.83 9.40 12.13
N GLY A 307 -23.84 10.62 11.59
CA GLY A 307 -23.72 11.85 12.39
C GLY A 307 -22.30 12.19 12.88
N GLY A 308 -22.22 13.18 13.78
CA GLY A 308 -20.93 13.78 14.20
C GLY A 308 -19.99 12.83 14.94
N TRP A 309 -20.52 11.83 15.65
CA TRP A 309 -19.70 10.85 16.37
C TRP A 309 -18.88 9.96 15.43
N LEU A 310 -19.45 9.57 14.29
CA LEU A 310 -18.72 8.82 13.27
C LEU A 310 -17.52 9.63 12.75
N LEU A 311 -17.71 10.92 12.47
CA LEU A 311 -16.63 11.80 12.04
C LEU A 311 -15.54 11.91 13.11
N LEU A 312 -15.90 12.02 14.40
CA LEU A 312 -14.93 12.05 15.50
C LEU A 312 -14.13 10.76 15.60
N ILE A 313 -14.76 9.60 15.42
CA ILE A 313 -14.09 8.29 15.37
C ILE A 313 -13.09 8.26 14.20
N MET A 314 -13.49 8.69 13.01
CA MET A 314 -12.61 8.73 11.83
C MET A 314 -11.41 9.65 12.03
N VAL A 315 -11.62 10.84 12.61
CA VAL A 315 -10.54 11.76 13.00
C VAL A 315 -9.63 11.10 14.03
N PHE A 316 -10.17 10.45 15.06
CA PHE A 316 -9.38 9.74 16.08
C PHE A 316 -8.47 8.67 15.45
N PHE A 317 -8.99 7.85 14.54
CA PHE A 317 -8.19 6.87 13.80
C PHE A 317 -7.11 7.53 12.93
N GLY A 318 -7.43 8.63 12.24
CA GLY A 318 -6.47 9.40 11.45
C GLY A 318 -5.34 10.00 12.31
N VAL A 319 -5.66 10.59 13.46
CA VAL A 319 -4.65 11.09 14.41
C VAL A 319 -3.82 9.95 14.98
N GLY A 320 -4.46 8.84 15.34
CA GLY A 320 -3.81 7.64 15.86
C GLY A 320 -2.76 7.06 14.91
N SER A 321 -3.06 6.96 13.61
CA SER A 321 -2.08 6.48 12.61
C SER A 321 -0.89 7.42 12.46
N GLY A 322 -1.11 8.74 12.45
CA GLY A 322 -0.04 9.73 12.41
C GLY A 322 0.91 9.65 13.62
N LEU A 323 0.35 9.52 14.83
CA LEU A 323 1.14 9.36 16.06
C LEU A 323 1.92 8.04 16.08
N LEU A 324 1.29 6.94 15.66
CA LEU A 324 1.93 5.64 15.56
C LEU A 324 3.17 5.70 14.67
N MET A 325 3.05 6.31 13.49
CA MET A 325 4.15 6.47 12.54
C MET A 325 5.27 7.39 13.03
N SER A 326 4.96 8.40 13.86
CA SER A 326 6.00 9.28 14.41
C SER A 326 6.96 8.58 15.37
N ARG A 327 6.60 7.38 15.86
CA ARG A 327 7.36 6.66 16.91
C ARG A 327 7.86 5.28 16.52
N SER A 328 7.44 4.73 15.38
CA SER A 328 7.73 3.34 15.00
C SER A 328 8.59 3.24 13.75
N SER A 329 9.47 2.23 13.67
CA SER A 329 10.03 1.80 12.39
C SER A 329 8.93 1.30 11.45
N SER A 330 9.15 1.37 10.14
CA SER A 330 8.12 1.05 9.13
C SER A 330 7.52 -0.36 9.29
N PHE A 331 8.31 -1.33 9.77
CA PHE A 331 7.84 -2.69 10.02
C PHE A 331 6.89 -2.78 11.23
N ILE A 332 7.22 -2.11 12.34
CA ILE A 332 6.38 -2.06 13.53
C ILE A 332 5.07 -1.32 13.22
N GLY A 333 5.13 -0.27 12.40
CA GLY A 333 3.94 0.44 11.93
C GLY A 333 2.97 -0.48 11.18
N GLY A 334 3.47 -1.35 10.30
CA GLY A 334 2.65 -2.33 9.58
C GLY A 334 1.97 -3.36 10.50
N ALA A 335 2.70 -3.92 11.47
CA ALA A 335 2.10 -4.85 12.44
C ALA A 335 1.03 -4.18 13.31
N ALA A 336 1.27 -2.93 13.71
CA ALA A 336 0.30 -2.16 14.48
C ALA A 336 -0.98 -1.81 13.69
N VAL A 337 -0.89 -1.61 12.37
CA VAL A 337 -2.08 -1.44 11.51
C VAL A 337 -2.99 -2.67 11.58
N VAL A 338 -2.42 -3.86 11.42
CA VAL A 338 -3.18 -5.12 11.50
C VAL A 338 -3.82 -5.29 12.88
N ALA A 339 -3.06 -5.01 13.95
CA ALA A 339 -3.56 -5.08 15.32
C ALA A 339 -4.73 -4.11 15.57
N VAL A 340 -4.66 -2.89 15.04
CA VAL A 340 -5.73 -1.89 15.15
C VAL A 340 -6.99 -2.32 14.39
N ILE A 341 -6.86 -2.86 13.18
CA ILE A 341 -8.00 -3.36 12.40
C ILE A 341 -8.71 -4.50 13.14
N LEU A 342 -7.95 -5.50 13.61
CA LEU A 342 -8.50 -6.64 14.35
C LEU A 342 -9.10 -6.22 15.70
N GLY A 343 -8.44 -5.30 16.40
CA GLY A 343 -8.92 -4.73 17.66
C GLY A 343 -10.24 -3.97 17.46
N TYR A 344 -10.33 -3.11 16.44
CA TYR A 344 -11.56 -2.39 16.15
C TYR A 344 -12.69 -3.32 15.69
N PHE A 345 -12.39 -4.33 14.86
CA PHE A 345 -13.39 -5.34 14.50
C PHE A 345 -13.94 -6.07 15.73
N SER A 346 -13.08 -6.41 16.69
CA SER A 346 -13.48 -7.03 17.96
C SER A 346 -14.39 -6.11 18.80
N VAL A 347 -14.10 -4.81 18.82
CA VAL A 347 -14.98 -3.80 19.44
C VAL A 347 -16.33 -3.75 18.72
N CYS A 348 -16.35 -3.67 17.39
CA CYS A 348 -17.57 -3.71 16.60
C CYS A 348 -18.39 -4.99 16.88
N GLN A 349 -17.76 -6.16 16.98
CA GLN A 349 -18.44 -7.41 17.33
C GLN A 349 -19.02 -7.39 18.76
N PHE A 350 -18.26 -6.85 19.72
CA PHE A 350 -18.70 -6.75 21.11
C PHE A 350 -19.96 -5.89 21.28
N PHE A 351 -20.03 -4.76 20.57
CA PHE A 351 -21.21 -3.89 20.53
C PHE A 351 -22.35 -4.46 19.69
N PHE A 352 -22.03 -5.17 18.60
CA PHE A 352 -23.02 -5.87 17.80
C PHE A 352 -23.80 -6.91 18.61
N ASN A 353 -23.12 -7.65 19.50
CA ASN A 353 -23.77 -8.60 20.41
C ASN A 353 -24.66 -7.92 21.47
N ARG A 354 -24.61 -6.59 21.60
CA ARG A 354 -25.45 -5.76 22.48
C ARG A 354 -26.47 -4.92 21.69
N HIS A 355 -26.73 -5.29 20.44
CA HIS A 355 -27.69 -4.60 19.57
C HIS A 355 -27.30 -3.14 19.25
N ILE A 356 -26.01 -2.82 19.27
CA ILE A 356 -25.48 -1.51 18.85
C ILE A 356 -24.65 -1.71 17.59
N LEU A 357 -25.05 -1.06 16.50
CA LEU A 357 -24.36 -1.14 15.22
C LEU A 357 -23.32 -0.03 15.10
N LEU A 358 -22.04 -0.40 15.10
CA LEU A 358 -20.93 0.52 14.82
C LEU A 358 -20.48 0.36 13.37
N ALA A 359 -20.23 1.48 12.69
CA ALA A 359 -19.65 1.48 11.35
C ALA A 359 -18.20 1.00 11.36
N PHE A 360 -17.87 0.02 10.53
CA PHE A 360 -16.53 -0.54 10.44
C PHE A 360 -15.72 0.05 9.28
N THR A 361 -16.32 0.10 8.09
CA THR A 361 -15.64 0.39 6.83
C THR A 361 -15.06 1.80 6.79
N SER A 362 -15.84 2.83 7.13
CA SER A 362 -15.37 4.22 7.02
C SER A 362 -14.23 4.56 7.98
N PRO A 363 -14.27 4.20 9.29
CA PRO A 363 -13.14 4.40 10.19
C PRO A 363 -11.86 3.69 9.74
N ILE A 364 -11.98 2.43 9.29
CA ILE A 364 -10.82 1.65 8.84
C ILE A 364 -10.26 2.18 7.52
N LEU A 365 -11.11 2.59 6.58
CA LEU A 365 -10.65 3.20 5.33
C LEU A 365 -9.93 4.54 5.60
N SER A 366 -10.46 5.35 6.52
CA SER A 366 -9.81 6.58 6.97
C SER A 366 -8.44 6.28 7.59
N PHE A 367 -8.35 5.25 8.44
CA PHE A 367 -7.10 4.81 9.04
C PHE A 367 -6.06 4.37 7.99
N ILE A 368 -6.46 3.49 7.05
CA ILE A 368 -5.57 2.93 6.01
C ILE A 368 -5.10 4.03 5.04
N ILE A 369 -6.00 4.88 4.55
CA ILE A 369 -5.64 5.96 3.61
C ILE A 369 -4.66 6.93 4.27
N THR A 370 -4.95 7.38 5.49
CA THR A 370 -4.02 8.24 6.23
C THR A 370 -2.67 7.55 6.46
N PHE A 371 -2.66 6.26 6.83
CA PHE A 371 -1.44 5.50 7.03
C PHE A 371 -0.59 5.43 5.74
N LEU A 372 -1.18 5.06 4.60
CA LEU A 372 -0.46 4.95 3.32
C LEU A 372 0.10 6.29 2.86
N ILE A 373 -0.66 7.37 3.02
CA ILE A 373 -0.20 8.71 2.62
C ILE A 373 0.93 9.19 3.52
N THR A 374 0.81 8.99 4.83
CA THR A 374 1.85 9.35 5.79
C THR A 374 3.12 8.53 5.55
N LEU A 375 2.99 7.23 5.22
CA LEU A 375 4.11 6.37 4.82
C LEU A 375 4.80 6.89 3.57
N GLY A 376 4.04 7.20 2.52
CA GLY A 376 4.58 7.79 1.30
C GLY A 376 5.30 9.11 1.53
N TYR A 377 4.73 9.98 2.38
CA TYR A 377 5.34 11.25 2.76
C TYR A 377 6.67 11.06 3.49
N ASN A 378 6.74 10.16 4.47
CA ASN A 378 7.95 9.89 5.24
C ASN A 378 9.06 9.27 4.37
N LEU A 379 8.71 8.35 3.47
CA LEU A 379 9.66 7.76 2.52
C LEU A 379 10.20 8.82 1.54
N PHE A 380 9.33 9.69 1.03
CA PHE A 380 9.72 10.77 0.12
C PHE A 380 10.65 11.79 0.78
N ILE A 381 10.40 12.15 2.04
CA ILE A 381 11.29 13.04 2.79
C ILE A 381 12.63 12.37 3.05
N ALA A 382 12.64 11.09 3.46
CA ALA A 382 13.87 10.35 3.69
C ALA A 382 14.76 10.31 2.43
N ASP A 383 14.16 10.06 1.25
CA ASP A 383 14.88 10.07 -0.03
C ASP A 383 15.45 11.46 -0.37
N ARG A 384 14.66 12.53 -0.13
CA ARG A 384 15.12 13.90 -0.40
C ARG A 384 16.25 14.34 0.53
N GLU A 385 16.24 13.92 1.79
CA GLU A 385 17.32 14.20 2.73
C GLU A 385 18.61 13.48 2.31
N LYS A 386 18.49 12.23 1.85
CA LYS A 386 19.62 11.46 1.29
C LYS A 386 20.26 12.14 0.08
N LEU A 387 19.46 12.60 -0.88
CA LEU A 387 19.95 13.31 -2.08
C LEU A 387 20.62 14.65 -1.71
N LYS A 388 20.08 15.38 -0.73
CA LYS A 388 20.70 16.62 -0.24
C LYS A 388 22.07 16.36 0.39
N MET A 389 22.19 15.32 1.22
CA MET A 389 23.48 14.93 1.81
C MET A 389 24.51 14.59 0.73
N GLN A 390 24.12 13.81 -0.29
CA GLN A 390 24.97 13.50 -1.45
C GLN A 390 25.48 14.76 -2.16
N THR A 391 24.58 15.71 -2.45
CA THR A 391 24.91 16.94 -3.19
C THR A 391 25.79 17.89 -2.37
N THR A 392 25.70 17.84 -1.04
CA THR A 392 26.58 18.62 -0.16
C THR A 392 27.96 17.98 -0.04
N TRP A 393 28.05 16.65 0.06
CA TRP A 393 29.32 15.94 0.23
C TRP A 393 30.13 15.89 -1.07
N SER A 394 29.48 15.88 -2.24
CA SER A 394 30.14 15.93 -3.56
C SER A 394 30.86 17.24 -3.86
N ARG A 395 30.65 18.28 -3.05
CA ARG A 395 31.41 19.54 -3.14
C ARG A 395 32.77 19.47 -2.44
N TYR A 396 32.98 18.48 -1.58
CA TYR A 396 34.18 18.37 -0.75
C TYR A 396 35.00 17.11 -1.06
N MET A 397 34.44 16.15 -1.80
CA MET A 397 35.04 14.85 -2.12
C MET A 397 34.69 14.44 -3.55
N SER A 398 35.52 13.59 -4.18
CA SER A 398 35.20 13.05 -5.51
C SER A 398 33.86 12.30 -5.47
N PRO A 399 33.02 12.34 -6.54
CA PRO A 399 31.71 11.68 -6.55
C PRO A 399 31.78 10.20 -6.16
N LYS A 400 32.84 9.52 -6.61
CA LYS A 400 33.14 8.12 -6.31
C LYS A 400 33.39 7.85 -4.82
N LEU A 401 33.94 8.82 -4.08
CA LEU A 401 34.14 8.73 -2.63
C LEU A 401 32.83 8.94 -1.86
N VAL A 402 31.96 9.85 -2.32
CA VAL A 402 30.66 10.13 -1.69
C VAL A 402 29.70 8.95 -1.80
N ASP A 403 29.61 8.34 -2.99
CA ASP A 403 28.76 7.17 -3.22
C ASP A 403 29.17 6.00 -2.32
N LEU A 404 30.48 5.87 -2.08
CA LEU A 404 31.03 4.83 -1.23
C LEU A 404 30.82 5.10 0.26
N LEU A 405 30.97 6.34 0.73
CA LEU A 405 30.69 6.71 2.13
C LEU A 405 29.24 6.45 2.56
N ILE A 406 28.33 6.43 1.59
CA ILE A 406 26.92 6.10 1.79
C ILE A 406 26.69 4.59 1.87
N GLN A 407 27.55 3.80 1.23
CA GLN A 407 27.46 2.34 1.20
C GLN A 407 28.23 1.69 2.36
N ASP A 408 29.42 2.18 2.68
CA ASP A 408 30.28 1.63 3.72
C ASP A 408 31.14 2.72 4.38
N GLN A 409 30.85 2.99 5.66
CA GLN A 409 31.60 3.95 6.47
C GLN A 409 32.98 3.41 6.90
N ALA A 410 33.24 2.10 6.79
CA ALA A 410 34.51 1.50 7.18
C ALA A 410 35.69 1.97 6.31
N VAL A 411 35.42 2.59 5.16
CA VAL A 411 36.44 3.15 4.26
C VAL A 411 37.17 4.34 4.91
N LEU A 412 36.59 4.98 5.93
CA LEU A 412 37.22 6.05 6.70
C LEU A 412 38.30 5.56 7.69
N THR A 413 38.43 4.25 7.89
CA THR A 413 39.36 3.66 8.87
C THR A 413 40.81 3.96 8.50
N ALA A 414 41.61 4.37 9.49
CA ALA A 414 43.01 4.71 9.27
C ALA A 414 43.86 3.47 8.90
N GLY A 415 44.72 3.62 7.90
CA GLY A 415 45.59 2.55 7.41
C GLY A 415 46.91 3.10 6.86
N ASN A 416 47.90 2.21 6.70
CA ASN A 416 49.17 2.55 6.07
C ASN A 416 49.16 2.08 4.62
N ARG A 417 49.49 2.97 3.68
CA ARG A 417 49.60 2.60 2.25
C ARG A 417 50.64 3.47 1.56
N GLU A 418 51.27 2.92 0.53
CA GLU A 418 52.07 3.70 -0.40
C GLU A 418 51.17 4.56 -1.27
N VAL A 419 51.39 5.87 -1.28
CA VAL A 419 50.65 6.83 -2.09
C VAL A 419 51.63 7.67 -2.89
N THR A 420 51.15 8.28 -3.98
CA THR A 420 51.86 9.39 -4.62
C THR A 420 51.19 10.68 -4.21
N VAL A 421 51.92 11.52 -3.48
CA VAL A 421 51.46 12.83 -3.03
C VAL A 421 51.87 13.88 -4.07
N PHE A 422 50.94 14.78 -4.36
CA PHE A 422 51.05 15.86 -5.32
C PHE A 422 50.80 17.20 -4.60
N PHE A 423 51.73 18.13 -4.73
CA PHE A 423 51.58 19.52 -4.30
C PHE A 423 51.80 20.44 -5.50
N SER A 424 50.92 21.44 -5.65
CA SER A 424 51.09 22.53 -6.62
C SER A 424 50.94 23.86 -5.92
N ASP A 425 51.80 24.83 -6.16
CA ASP A 425 51.72 26.18 -5.58
C ASP A 425 51.95 27.28 -6.63
N LEU A 426 51.32 28.45 -6.48
CA LEU A 426 51.43 29.53 -7.44
C LEU A 426 52.75 30.30 -7.28
N VAL A 427 53.38 30.64 -8.41
CA VAL A 427 54.61 31.43 -8.40
C VAL A 427 54.28 32.89 -8.06
N LYS A 428 54.92 33.41 -7.00
CA LYS A 428 54.78 34.81 -6.53
C LYS A 428 53.34 35.20 -6.14
N PHE A 429 52.56 34.27 -5.58
CA PHE A 429 51.19 34.54 -5.17
C PHE A 429 51.03 35.68 -4.18
N THR A 430 51.93 35.85 -3.20
CA THR A 430 51.86 36.96 -2.24
C THR A 430 51.80 38.31 -2.97
N SER A 431 52.70 38.52 -3.94
CA SER A 431 52.71 39.73 -4.77
C SER A 431 51.47 39.86 -5.65
N LEU A 432 50.89 38.75 -6.12
CA LEU A 432 49.63 38.75 -6.85
C LEU A 432 48.46 39.16 -5.94
N SER A 433 48.41 38.63 -4.71
CA SER A 433 47.32 38.89 -3.75
C SER A 433 47.26 40.34 -3.27
N GLU A 434 48.43 41.01 -3.17
CA GLU A 434 48.54 42.43 -2.79
C GLU A 434 48.02 43.38 -3.89
N GLN A 435 48.02 42.92 -5.15
CA GLN A 435 47.61 43.72 -6.32
C GLN A 435 46.11 43.61 -6.64
N PHE A 436 45.38 42.72 -5.97
CA PHE A 436 43.99 42.40 -6.29
C PHE A 436 43.02 42.76 -5.17
N PRO A 437 41.82 43.31 -5.51
CA PRO A 437 40.71 43.34 -4.58
C PRO A 437 40.33 41.91 -4.14
N PRO A 438 39.97 41.67 -2.86
CA PRO A 438 39.72 40.31 -2.35
C PRO A 438 38.70 39.50 -3.14
N LYS A 439 37.63 40.16 -3.63
CA LYS A 439 36.58 39.49 -4.41
C LYS A 439 37.07 39.01 -5.77
N GLU A 440 37.86 39.83 -6.46
CA GLU A 440 38.42 39.48 -7.77
C GLU A 440 39.50 38.41 -7.65
N LEU A 441 40.31 38.44 -6.59
CA LEU A 441 41.28 37.39 -6.29
C LEU A 441 40.60 36.03 -6.10
N VAL A 442 39.49 36.00 -5.36
CA VAL A 442 38.70 34.76 -5.16
C VAL A 442 38.12 34.25 -6.49
N GLU A 443 37.62 35.12 -7.35
CA GLU A 443 37.13 34.72 -8.67
C GLU A 443 38.23 34.15 -9.56
N LEU A 444 39.41 34.76 -9.56
CA LEU A 444 40.59 34.28 -10.28
C LEU A 444 41.02 32.90 -9.77
N LEU A 445 41.16 32.75 -8.45
CA LEU A 445 41.52 31.48 -7.81
C LEU A 445 40.50 30.39 -8.11
N ASN A 446 39.19 30.69 -8.06
CA ASN A 446 38.16 29.71 -8.37
C ASN A 446 38.27 29.18 -9.81
N VAL A 447 38.58 30.03 -10.79
CA VAL A 447 38.79 29.58 -12.18
C VAL A 447 40.06 28.73 -12.30
N TYR A 448 41.15 29.13 -11.67
CA TYR A 448 42.39 28.36 -11.62
C TYR A 448 42.17 26.98 -10.98
N PHE A 449 41.65 26.96 -9.75
CA PHE A 449 41.39 25.76 -8.99
C PHE A 449 40.43 24.81 -9.72
N SER A 450 39.38 25.32 -10.36
CA SER A 450 38.46 24.47 -11.12
C SER A 450 39.20 23.70 -12.23
N VAL A 451 39.98 24.40 -13.06
CA VAL A 451 40.71 23.76 -14.16
C VAL A 451 41.76 22.76 -13.65
N MET A 452 42.51 23.13 -12.62
CA MET A 452 43.58 22.28 -12.09
C MET A 452 43.03 21.05 -11.38
N THR A 453 41.96 21.20 -10.60
CA THR A 453 41.33 20.11 -9.86
C THR A 453 40.55 19.17 -10.79
N ASP A 454 39.89 19.68 -11.84
CA ASP A 454 39.26 18.83 -12.87
C ASP A 454 40.26 17.90 -13.55
N ILE A 455 41.49 18.37 -13.80
CA ILE A 455 42.57 17.54 -14.34
C ILE A 455 43.01 16.47 -13.33
N LEU A 456 43.10 16.78 -12.04
CA LEU A 456 43.41 15.78 -11.01
C LEU A 456 42.34 14.67 -10.98
N PHE A 457 41.06 15.05 -11.02
CA PHE A 457 39.95 14.09 -11.08
C PHE A 457 39.95 13.25 -12.36
N LYS A 458 40.33 13.81 -13.52
CA LYS A 458 40.48 13.06 -14.78
C LYS A 458 41.45 11.89 -14.68
N TYR A 459 42.46 11.99 -13.80
CA TYR A 459 43.45 10.94 -13.56
C TYR A 459 43.17 10.13 -12.28
N ASP A 460 41.94 10.17 -11.77
CA ASP A 460 41.49 9.46 -10.57
C ASP A 460 42.35 9.77 -9.33
N LEU A 461 42.91 10.98 -9.24
CA LEU A 461 43.59 11.43 -8.03
C LEU A 461 42.56 11.96 -7.03
N THR A 462 42.78 11.65 -5.76
CA THR A 462 41.96 12.14 -4.65
C THR A 462 42.42 13.55 -4.29
N PHE A 463 41.54 14.52 -4.51
CA PHE A 463 41.72 15.88 -4.01
C PHE A 463 41.63 15.89 -2.48
N ASP A 464 42.62 16.49 -1.81
CA ASP A 464 42.67 16.56 -0.35
C ASP A 464 42.16 17.92 0.15
N LYS A 465 42.87 19.00 -0.16
CA LYS A 465 42.47 20.37 0.21
C LYS A 465 43.22 21.44 -0.57
N TYR A 466 42.69 22.66 -0.49
CA TYR A 466 43.44 23.88 -0.79
C TYR A 466 44.12 24.40 0.48
N ILE A 467 45.38 24.81 0.38
CA ILE A 467 46.15 25.42 1.47
C ILE A 467 46.62 26.79 0.97
N GLY A 468 45.79 27.82 1.14
CA GLY A 468 46.02 29.11 0.48
C GLY A 468 45.83 28.97 -1.03
N ASP A 469 46.88 29.26 -1.79
CA ASP A 469 47.00 29.06 -3.24
C ASP A 469 47.50 27.65 -3.63
N CYS A 470 47.90 26.86 -2.65
CA CYS A 470 48.42 25.53 -2.89
C CYS A 470 47.31 24.47 -3.04
N ILE A 471 47.49 23.55 -3.98
CA ILE A 471 46.64 22.37 -4.21
C ILE A 471 47.37 21.14 -3.69
N MET A 472 46.73 20.40 -2.78
CA MET A 472 47.18 19.09 -2.32
C MET A 472 46.26 17.98 -2.84
N ALA A 473 46.86 16.95 -3.43
CA ALA A 473 46.17 15.76 -3.88
C ALA A 473 47.05 14.52 -3.72
N TYR A 474 46.46 13.34 -3.81
CA TYR A 474 47.19 12.08 -3.76
C TYR A 474 46.51 10.98 -4.55
N GLY A 475 47.28 10.00 -5.04
CA GLY A 475 46.77 8.78 -5.65
C GLY A 475 46.84 7.58 -4.69
N ASN A 476 46.19 6.48 -5.06
CA ASN A 476 46.21 5.20 -4.33
C ASN A 476 45.52 5.16 -2.95
N ALA A 477 44.76 6.17 -2.56
CA ALA A 477 43.90 6.14 -1.37
C ALA A 477 42.60 6.95 -1.59
N PRO A 478 41.42 6.54 -1.07
CA PRO A 478 41.13 5.27 -0.39
C PRO A 478 41.22 4.04 -1.29
N PHE A 479 41.10 4.24 -2.61
CA PHE A 479 41.07 3.15 -3.56
C PHE A 479 42.47 2.74 -3.99
N GLU A 480 42.66 1.44 -4.20
CA GLU A 480 43.85 0.94 -4.86
C GLU A 480 43.84 1.42 -6.33
N GLN A 481 44.93 2.06 -6.72
CA GLN A 481 45.14 2.64 -8.04
C GLN A 481 46.52 2.19 -8.55
N PRO A 482 46.61 1.03 -9.21
CA PRO A 482 47.84 0.61 -9.86
C PRO A 482 48.33 1.71 -10.82
N GLY A 483 49.60 2.13 -10.69
CA GLY A 483 50.15 3.22 -11.50
C GLY A 483 49.82 4.64 -11.04
N HIS A 484 49.42 4.83 -9.77
CA HIS A 484 49.18 6.15 -9.17
C HIS A 484 50.31 7.17 -9.38
N ALA A 485 51.58 6.74 -9.39
CA ALA A 485 52.73 7.61 -9.67
C ALA A 485 52.69 8.17 -11.11
N LEU A 486 52.37 7.31 -12.08
CA LEU A 486 52.23 7.73 -13.48
C LEU A 486 51.01 8.64 -13.68
N ALA A 487 49.90 8.37 -12.98
CA ALA A 487 48.71 9.22 -12.99
C ALA A 487 49.04 10.64 -12.50
N ALA A 488 49.75 10.78 -11.38
CA ALA A 488 50.22 12.07 -10.86
C ALA A 488 51.13 12.80 -11.86
N CYS A 489 52.10 12.10 -12.47
CA CYS A 489 52.97 12.70 -13.49
C CYS A 489 52.18 13.16 -14.74
N ARG A 490 51.20 12.36 -15.20
CA ARG A 490 50.37 12.71 -16.35
C ARG A 490 49.46 13.91 -16.05
N ALA A 491 48.92 14.00 -14.84
CA ALA A 491 48.15 15.13 -14.37
C ALA A 491 49.01 16.41 -14.34
N ALA A 492 50.22 16.34 -13.79
CA ALA A 492 51.16 17.47 -13.76
C ALA A 492 51.47 18.01 -15.16
N LEU A 493 51.79 17.10 -16.10
CA LEU A 493 52.07 17.47 -17.49
C LEU A 493 50.84 18.09 -18.18
N GLU A 494 49.64 17.57 -17.90
CA GLU A 494 48.40 18.12 -18.47
C GLU A 494 48.04 19.48 -17.86
N GLN A 495 48.29 19.70 -16.57
CA GLN A 495 48.13 21.02 -15.94
C GLN A 495 49.05 22.06 -16.59
N VAL A 496 50.32 21.69 -16.88
CA VAL A 496 51.23 22.58 -17.62
C VAL A 496 50.73 22.82 -19.05
N ALA A 497 50.23 21.79 -19.73
CA ALA A 497 49.65 21.93 -21.07
C ALA A 497 48.36 22.76 -21.10
N ALA A 498 47.64 22.87 -19.98
CA ALA A 498 46.42 23.68 -19.86
C ALA A 498 46.70 25.18 -19.66
N LEU A 499 47.91 25.56 -19.22
CA LEU A 499 48.29 26.96 -18.97
C LEU A 499 48.00 27.92 -20.13
N PRO A 500 48.35 27.62 -21.40
CA PRO A 500 48.08 28.55 -22.51
C PRO A 500 46.59 28.85 -22.68
N SER A 501 45.73 27.83 -22.50
CA SER A 501 44.28 28.00 -22.58
C SER A 501 43.73 28.79 -21.38
N LEU A 502 44.31 28.57 -20.20
CA LEU A 502 43.96 29.34 -19.01
C LEU A 502 44.38 30.81 -19.13
N HIS A 503 45.58 31.07 -19.64
CA HIS A 503 46.08 32.44 -19.90
C HIS A 503 45.20 33.18 -20.91
N LYS A 504 44.68 32.50 -21.93
CA LYS A 504 43.69 33.09 -22.84
C LYS A 504 42.43 33.55 -22.10
N LYS A 505 41.86 32.68 -21.24
CA LYS A 505 40.70 33.03 -20.40
C LYS A 505 41.00 34.18 -19.43
N PHE A 506 42.22 34.26 -18.92
CA PHE A 506 42.66 35.31 -18.01
C PHE A 506 42.83 36.64 -18.75
N ALA A 507 43.39 36.61 -19.96
CA ALA A 507 43.54 37.78 -20.82
C ALA A 507 42.17 38.41 -21.18
N ASP A 508 41.15 37.58 -21.47
CA ASP A 508 39.78 38.06 -21.74
C ASP A 508 39.19 38.85 -20.54
N ARG A 509 39.65 38.56 -19.32
CA ARG A 509 39.26 39.22 -18.07
C ARG A 509 40.28 40.25 -17.57
N ARG A 510 41.34 40.52 -18.35
CA ARG A 510 42.47 41.41 -18.01
C ARG A 510 43.22 41.01 -16.74
N TRP A 511 43.23 39.71 -16.41
CA TRP A 511 44.03 39.17 -15.33
C TRP A 511 45.45 38.85 -15.80
N PRO A 512 46.47 39.01 -14.94
CA PRO A 512 47.84 38.68 -15.29
C PRO A 512 48.00 37.16 -15.47
N PRO A 513 48.96 36.72 -16.31
CA PRO A 513 49.26 35.31 -16.43
C PRO A 513 49.79 34.78 -15.08
N ILE A 514 49.38 33.56 -14.74
CA ILE A 514 49.85 32.84 -13.55
C ILE A 514 50.76 31.68 -13.96
N ASP A 515 51.72 31.35 -13.10
CA ASP A 515 52.54 30.15 -13.24
C ASP A 515 52.53 29.40 -11.91
N PHE A 516 52.89 28.13 -11.92
CA PHE A 516 52.90 27.29 -10.72
C PHE A 516 54.11 26.35 -10.72
N ARG A 517 54.39 25.78 -9.55
CA ARG A 517 55.39 24.74 -9.36
C ARG A 517 54.73 23.52 -8.75
N ILE A 518 55.20 22.34 -9.13
CA ILE A 518 54.66 21.06 -8.72
C ILE A 518 55.77 20.22 -8.08
N GLY A 519 55.47 19.63 -6.93
CA GLY A 519 56.27 18.62 -6.27
C GLY A 519 55.51 17.30 -6.17
N ILE A 520 56.13 16.20 -6.60
CA ILE A 520 55.52 14.85 -6.57
C ILE A 520 56.45 13.84 -5.90
N HIS A 521 55.97 13.18 -4.86
CA HIS A 521 56.72 12.14 -4.16
C HIS A 521 55.86 10.91 -3.88
N THR A 522 56.46 9.74 -4.05
CA THR A 522 55.82 8.44 -3.79
C THR A 522 56.44 7.78 -2.57
N GLY A 523 55.62 7.39 -1.61
CA GLY A 523 56.05 6.72 -0.38
C GLY A 523 54.89 6.38 0.55
N THR A 524 55.20 5.73 1.67
CA THR A 524 54.19 5.26 2.63
C THR A 524 53.67 6.40 3.50
N VAL A 525 52.34 6.50 3.60
CA VAL A 525 51.64 7.43 4.49
C VAL A 525 50.64 6.68 5.37
N LEU A 526 50.27 7.32 6.48
CA LEU A 526 49.03 7.04 7.18
C LEU A 526 47.91 7.79 6.46
N TYR A 527 46.88 7.08 6.00
CA TYR A 527 45.67 7.68 5.44
C TYR A 527 44.47 7.36 6.34
N GLY A 528 43.42 8.17 6.33
CA GLY A 528 42.18 7.91 7.07
C GLY A 528 41.50 9.18 7.53
N ASP A 529 40.48 9.04 8.38
CA ASP A 529 39.90 10.18 9.09
C ASP A 529 40.83 10.65 10.22
N LEU A 530 41.61 11.70 9.94
CA LEU A 530 42.67 12.19 10.83
C LEU A 530 42.32 13.59 11.34
N GLY A 531 42.44 13.81 12.66
CA GLY A 531 42.20 15.11 13.29
C GLY A 531 41.83 15.00 14.76
N SER A 532 41.09 15.99 15.25
CA SER A 532 40.55 16.02 16.62
C SER A 532 39.16 15.38 16.69
N TYR A 533 38.71 15.00 17.89
CA TYR A 533 37.38 14.41 18.11
C TYR A 533 36.20 15.25 17.56
N THR A 534 36.38 16.56 17.40
CA THR A 534 35.33 17.48 16.93
C THR A 534 35.56 17.98 15.51
N ARG A 535 36.76 17.80 14.96
CA ARG A 535 37.17 18.21 13.61
C ARG A 535 38.21 17.23 13.07
N SER A 536 37.76 16.34 12.20
CA SER A 536 38.57 15.39 11.46
C SER A 536 38.34 15.58 9.96
N ASN A 537 39.33 15.24 9.15
CA ASN A 537 39.23 15.23 7.70
C ASN A 537 39.86 13.93 7.19
N TYR A 538 39.23 13.32 6.18
CA TYR A 538 39.85 12.20 5.49
C TYR A 538 41.06 12.69 4.67
N THR A 539 42.27 12.34 5.09
CA THR A 539 43.51 12.91 4.55
C THR A 539 44.68 11.94 4.71
N VAL A 540 45.85 12.33 4.20
CA VAL A 540 47.11 11.58 4.36
C VAL A 540 48.08 12.34 5.25
N MET A 541 48.81 11.63 6.12
CA MET A 541 49.86 12.17 6.99
C MET A 541 51.11 11.30 6.93
N GLY A 542 52.26 11.96 7.04
CA GLY A 542 53.54 11.29 7.10
C GLY A 542 54.64 12.12 6.47
N ASP A 543 55.86 11.63 6.62
CA ASP A 543 57.04 12.27 6.08
C ASP A 543 57.00 12.40 4.54
N THR A 544 56.35 11.46 3.84
CA THR A 544 56.12 11.52 2.39
C THR A 544 55.34 12.79 1.97
N VAL A 545 54.35 13.23 2.77
CA VAL A 545 53.58 14.45 2.48
C VAL A 545 54.47 15.68 2.57
N ASN A 546 55.28 15.77 3.64
CA ASN A 546 56.22 16.87 3.84
C ASN A 546 57.27 16.91 2.74
N LEU A 547 57.75 15.76 2.26
CA LEU A 547 58.74 15.70 1.19
C LEU A 547 58.17 16.21 -0.13
N ALA A 548 56.94 15.83 -0.50
CA ALA A 548 56.28 16.31 -1.71
C ALA A 548 56.10 17.84 -1.70
N SER A 549 55.62 18.40 -0.59
CA SER A 549 55.49 19.86 -0.42
C SER A 549 56.83 20.59 -0.55
N ARG A 550 57.93 20.01 -0.03
CA ARG A 550 59.25 20.62 -0.16
C ARG A 550 59.83 20.52 -1.57
N LEU A 551 59.52 19.44 -2.30
CA LEU A 551 59.90 19.33 -3.72
C LEU A 551 59.24 20.42 -4.56
N GLU A 552 58.01 20.82 -4.26
CA GLU A 552 57.41 22.00 -4.89
C GLU A 552 58.32 23.22 -4.70
N GLY A 553 58.68 23.56 -3.45
CA GLY A 553 59.47 24.76 -3.17
C GLY A 553 60.88 24.73 -3.80
N VAL A 554 61.48 23.54 -3.90
CA VAL A 554 62.81 23.33 -4.51
C VAL A 554 62.85 23.69 -6.00
N ASN A 555 61.72 23.63 -6.70
CA ASN A 555 61.63 24.09 -8.10
C ASN A 555 62.18 25.52 -8.26
N LYS A 556 62.02 26.39 -7.25
CA LYS A 556 62.54 27.77 -7.26
C LYS A 556 64.06 27.82 -7.48
N MET A 557 64.80 26.89 -6.89
CA MET A 557 66.26 26.86 -6.96
C MET A 557 66.76 26.39 -8.32
N PHE A 558 66.06 25.43 -8.95
CA PHE A 558 66.43 24.88 -10.25
C PHE A 558 65.76 25.58 -11.45
N GLY A 559 64.81 26.49 -11.20
CA GLY A 559 64.07 27.17 -12.26
C GLY A 559 63.14 26.24 -13.04
N THR A 560 62.71 25.14 -12.43
CA THR A 560 61.84 24.11 -13.04
C THR A 560 60.37 24.34 -12.67
N ARG A 561 59.44 23.66 -13.37
CA ARG A 561 58.01 23.64 -13.01
C ARG A 561 57.58 22.39 -12.28
N ILE A 562 58.14 21.23 -12.61
CA ILE A 562 57.73 19.95 -12.02
C ILE A 562 58.96 19.21 -11.54
N LEU A 563 59.02 18.95 -10.23
CA LEU A 563 60.01 18.07 -9.63
C LEU A 563 59.37 16.80 -9.09
N ILE A 564 60.02 15.68 -9.39
CA ILE A 564 59.64 14.36 -8.90
C ILE A 564 60.83 13.73 -8.16
N SER A 565 60.55 13.04 -7.06
CA SER A 565 61.57 12.24 -6.36
C SER A 565 61.98 11.00 -7.17
N GLU A 566 63.13 10.41 -6.83
CA GLU A 566 63.58 9.12 -7.36
C GLU A 566 62.53 8.01 -7.30
N SER A 567 61.78 7.87 -6.19
CA SER A 567 60.74 6.83 -6.06
C SER A 567 59.62 7.00 -7.09
N THR A 568 59.11 8.23 -7.25
CA THR A 568 58.12 8.56 -8.29
C THR A 568 58.66 8.31 -9.69
N PHE A 569 59.93 8.69 -9.96
CA PHE A 569 60.55 8.43 -11.26
C PHE A 569 60.64 6.92 -11.53
N GLN A 570 61.16 6.13 -10.60
CA GLN A 570 61.28 4.68 -10.74
C GLN A 570 59.92 4.01 -11.01
N ALA A 571 58.85 4.47 -10.37
CA ALA A 571 57.50 3.95 -10.55
C ALA A 571 56.84 4.35 -11.89
N ALA A 572 57.26 5.44 -12.53
CA ALA A 572 56.64 5.98 -13.74
C ALA A 572 57.56 5.98 -15.00
N GLN A 573 58.85 5.69 -14.85
CA GLN A 573 59.90 5.85 -15.88
C GLN A 573 59.62 5.14 -17.21
N ALA A 574 58.74 4.14 -17.24
CA ALA A 574 58.35 3.46 -18.48
C ALA A 574 57.69 4.42 -19.50
N GLU A 575 56.98 5.45 -19.01
CA GLU A 575 56.12 6.30 -19.84
C GLU A 575 56.41 7.81 -19.73
N ILE A 576 57.37 8.20 -18.91
CA ILE A 576 57.77 9.60 -18.72
C ILE A 576 59.22 9.83 -19.12
N GLU A 577 59.50 11.03 -19.62
CA GLU A 577 60.84 11.57 -19.83
C GLU A 577 61.15 12.54 -18.70
N ALA A 578 62.23 12.27 -17.96
CA ALA A 578 62.66 13.11 -16.86
C ALA A 578 64.18 13.34 -16.93
N ARG A 579 64.60 14.54 -16.53
CA ARG A 579 66.01 14.93 -16.46
C ARG A 579 66.46 14.89 -15.01
N GLU A 580 67.49 14.09 -14.71
CA GLU A 580 68.13 14.14 -13.39
C GLU A 580 68.75 15.51 -13.17
N LEU A 581 68.49 16.12 -12.01
CA LEU A 581 69.01 17.45 -11.68
C LEU A 581 70.18 17.36 -10.71
N ASP A 582 69.93 16.87 -9.49
CA ASP A 582 70.94 16.79 -8.44
C ASP A 582 70.47 15.91 -7.27
N PHE A 583 71.38 15.69 -6.32
CA PHE A 583 71.08 15.24 -4.98
C PHE A 583 70.77 16.44 -4.09
N ILE A 584 69.54 16.51 -3.58
CA ILE A 584 69.16 17.55 -2.62
C ILE A 584 69.08 16.98 -1.22
N ARG A 585 69.60 17.74 -0.25
CA ARG A 585 69.33 17.49 1.16
C ARG A 585 68.18 18.39 1.59
N VAL A 586 67.01 17.79 1.75
CA VAL A 586 65.82 18.47 2.25
C VAL A 586 65.92 18.62 3.76
N GLU A 587 65.53 19.78 4.29
CA GLU A 587 65.61 20.10 5.72
C GLU A 587 64.94 19.02 6.58
N GLY A 588 65.62 18.51 7.61
CA GLY A 588 65.11 17.41 8.44
C GLY A 588 65.40 15.99 7.93
N LYS A 589 66.00 15.81 6.74
CA LYS A 589 66.52 14.51 6.27
C LYS A 589 68.04 14.42 6.39
N LYS A 590 68.52 13.27 6.87
CA LYS A 590 69.97 12.98 6.97
C LYS A 590 70.56 12.48 5.65
N GLN A 591 69.78 11.74 4.86
CA GLN A 591 70.20 11.22 3.57
C GLN A 591 69.72 12.16 2.44
N PRO A 592 70.60 12.51 1.48
CA PRO A 592 70.18 13.26 0.31
C PRO A 592 69.29 12.40 -0.60
N ILE A 593 68.33 13.03 -1.26
CA ILE A 593 67.44 12.38 -2.23
C ILE A 593 67.78 12.86 -3.64
N ARG A 594 67.67 11.96 -4.62
CA ARG A 594 67.79 12.33 -6.04
C ARG A 594 66.47 12.89 -6.53
N VAL A 595 66.54 13.99 -7.27
CA VAL A 595 65.39 14.65 -7.85
C VAL A 595 65.52 14.78 -9.36
N TYR A 596 64.38 14.68 -10.01
CA TYR A 596 64.25 14.71 -11.45
C TYR A 596 63.27 15.82 -11.85
N GLU A 597 63.60 16.56 -12.89
CA GLU A 597 62.64 17.39 -13.59
C GLU A 597 61.79 16.52 -14.52
N LEU A 598 60.47 16.58 -14.37
CA LEU A 598 59.56 15.90 -15.30
C LEU A 598 59.39 16.76 -16.56
N ALA A 599 59.88 16.27 -17.69
CA ALA A 599 59.93 17.04 -18.94
C ALA A 599 58.75 16.76 -19.87
N ALA A 600 58.48 15.48 -20.16
CA ALA A 600 57.48 15.10 -21.16
C ALA A 600 56.96 13.67 -20.95
N ARG A 601 55.96 13.29 -21.75
CA ARG A 601 55.57 11.88 -21.93
C ARG A 601 56.50 11.24 -22.96
N LYS A 602 56.92 10.00 -22.72
CA LYS A 602 57.65 9.22 -23.73
C LYS A 602 56.76 9.02 -24.94
N THR A 603 57.23 9.43 -26.12
CA THR A 603 56.56 9.09 -27.37
C THR A 603 56.91 7.64 -27.71
N PRO A 604 55.97 6.73 -27.97
CA PRO A 604 56.30 5.37 -28.35
C PRO A 604 57.15 5.38 -29.63
N SER A 605 58.38 4.86 -29.55
CA SER A 605 59.30 4.87 -30.69
C SER A 605 58.72 4.05 -31.84
N ARG A 606 58.44 4.69 -32.98
CA ARG A 606 58.21 3.98 -34.25
C ARG A 606 59.47 3.17 -34.57
N ARG A 607 59.39 1.84 -34.46
CA ARG A 607 60.40 0.90 -35.00
C ARG A 607 60.67 1.26 -36.47
N LYS A 608 61.86 1.80 -36.77
CA LYS A 608 62.38 1.85 -38.14
C LYS A 608 62.87 0.45 -38.50
N ASN A 609 62.21 -0.19 -39.47
CA ASN A 609 62.72 -1.40 -40.12
C ASN A 609 63.97 -1.03 -40.93
N GLY A 610 65.14 -1.53 -40.51
CA GLY A 610 66.40 -1.42 -41.24
C GLY A 610 67.08 -2.78 -41.32
N ARG A 611 67.37 -3.23 -42.54
CA ARG A 611 68.01 -4.52 -42.91
C ARG A 611 69.42 -4.69 -42.29
N PRO A 612 69.91 -5.93 -42.09
CA PRO A 612 71.22 -6.19 -41.49
C PRO A 612 72.34 -6.44 -42.52
N SER A 613 73.59 -6.06 -42.17
CA SER A 613 74.86 -6.84 -42.26
C SER A 613 76.08 -5.88 -42.16
N PRO A 614 77.35 -6.36 -42.08
CA PRO A 614 77.90 -7.59 -41.47
C PRO A 614 79.09 -7.27 -40.52
N PHE A 615 79.43 -8.16 -39.58
CA PHE A 615 80.80 -8.64 -39.29
C PHE A 615 80.76 -9.60 -38.07
N SER A 616 81.51 -10.69 -38.22
CA SER A 616 81.60 -11.99 -37.55
C SER A 616 82.49 -11.95 -36.26
N PRO A 617 82.83 -13.05 -35.52
CA PRO A 617 82.76 -14.49 -35.89
C PRO A 617 82.33 -15.53 -34.82
N THR A 618 82.09 -16.75 -35.34
CA THR A 618 81.76 -18.07 -34.75
C THR A 618 83.00 -18.85 -34.26
N PRO A 619 82.86 -19.98 -33.49
CA PRO A 619 82.75 -21.36 -34.04
C PRO A 619 81.75 -22.31 -33.30
N CYS A 620 80.92 -23.12 -34.00
CA CYS A 620 81.01 -24.57 -34.36
C CYS A 620 80.89 -25.57 -33.17
N VAL A 621 80.05 -26.64 -33.18
CA VAL A 621 80.14 -27.94 -33.91
C VAL A 621 78.81 -28.74 -33.59
N SER A 622 77.93 -29.12 -34.53
CA SER A 622 77.78 -30.33 -35.42
C SER A 622 76.76 -31.41 -34.93
N THR A 623 75.60 -31.60 -35.61
CA THR A 623 75.16 -32.76 -36.48
C THR A 623 75.07 -34.16 -35.82
N ALA A 624 74.21 -35.14 -36.15
CA ALA A 624 72.94 -35.34 -36.89
C ALA A 624 72.63 -36.88 -36.86
N SER A 625 71.40 -37.29 -37.23
CA SER A 625 70.92 -38.64 -37.69
C SER A 625 70.67 -39.75 -36.64
N ALA A 626 69.86 -40.81 -36.83
CA ALA A 626 68.63 -41.17 -37.58
C ALA A 626 68.32 -42.67 -37.25
N GLY A 627 67.05 -43.13 -37.26
CA GLY A 627 66.71 -44.52 -37.68
C GLY A 627 66.12 -45.56 -36.68
N LEU A 628 64.78 -45.72 -36.74
CA LEU A 628 63.87 -46.89 -36.61
C LEU A 628 64.27 -48.23 -35.91
N LYS A 629 63.35 -48.77 -35.06
CA LYS A 629 62.40 -49.88 -35.35
C LYS A 629 61.45 -50.21 -34.17
N THR A 630 60.19 -50.56 -34.48
CA THR A 630 59.08 -51.00 -33.59
C THR A 630 58.89 -52.54 -33.67
N PRO A 631 58.05 -53.24 -32.86
CA PRO A 631 56.56 -53.18 -32.92
C PRO A 631 55.78 -53.25 -31.57
N LYS A 632 54.48 -52.91 -31.67
CA LYS A 632 53.32 -52.87 -30.72
C LYS A 632 52.62 -54.28 -30.60
N PRO A 633 51.49 -54.54 -29.87
CA PRO A 633 50.40 -53.61 -29.48
C PRO A 633 49.61 -53.84 -28.15
N ASN A 634 48.80 -52.81 -27.82
CA ASN A 634 47.41 -52.76 -27.30
C ASN A 634 47.25 -51.60 -26.31
N SER A 635 46.20 -50.76 -26.28
CA SER A 635 45.10 -50.40 -27.18
C SER A 635 44.36 -49.19 -26.52
N CYS A 636 44.00 -48.19 -27.35
CA CYS A 636 42.83 -47.27 -27.39
C CYS A 636 42.18 -46.69 -26.09
N GLY A 637 41.68 -45.45 -26.02
CA GLY A 637 41.54 -44.36 -27.01
C GLY A 637 40.77 -43.14 -26.44
N TRP A 638 41.06 -41.97 -27.03
CA TRP A 638 40.37 -40.65 -27.06
C TRP A 638 40.47 -40.19 -28.55
N PRO A 639 40.02 -39.01 -29.09
CA PRO A 639 39.25 -37.82 -28.62
C PRO A 639 38.22 -37.36 -29.75
N PRO A 640 38.07 -36.11 -30.29
CA PRO A 640 38.31 -34.70 -29.87
C PRO A 640 37.30 -33.56 -30.34
N SER A 641 37.52 -32.33 -29.80
CA SER A 641 37.62 -30.96 -30.42
C SER A 641 36.45 -30.12 -31.02
N CYS A 642 36.51 -28.79 -30.71
CA CYS A 642 35.75 -27.60 -31.16
C CYS A 642 35.90 -27.20 -32.67
N PRO A 643 35.16 -26.19 -33.21
CA PRO A 643 35.59 -24.76 -33.20
C PRO A 643 34.46 -23.66 -33.30
N THR A 644 34.87 -22.40 -33.54
CA THR A 644 34.32 -21.02 -33.32
C THR A 644 33.58 -20.26 -34.47
N ILE A 645 32.83 -19.18 -34.09
CA ILE A 645 32.52 -17.85 -34.75
C ILE A 645 31.25 -17.60 -35.65
N ASN A 646 30.58 -16.46 -35.34
CA ASN A 646 29.40 -15.66 -35.87
C ASN A 646 29.35 -15.27 -37.39
N PRO A 647 28.40 -14.39 -37.88
CA PRO A 647 26.91 -14.27 -37.86
C PRO A 647 26.33 -14.07 -39.31
N PRO A 648 25.03 -13.74 -39.57
CA PRO A 648 24.70 -12.42 -40.20
C PRO A 648 23.26 -11.83 -40.03
N ARG A 649 23.07 -10.63 -40.61
CA ARG A 649 21.86 -9.77 -40.74
C ARG A 649 20.94 -10.10 -41.95
N SER A 650 19.66 -9.71 -41.80
CA SER A 650 18.66 -9.12 -42.74
C SER A 650 18.25 -9.83 -44.05
N THR A 651 16.94 -10.01 -44.30
CA THR A 651 16.07 -9.19 -45.21
C THR A 651 14.59 -9.63 -45.27
N LEU A 652 13.69 -8.64 -45.12
CA LEU A 652 12.44 -8.27 -45.84
C LEU A 652 11.31 -9.26 -46.25
N SER A 653 10.09 -8.69 -46.10
CA SER A 653 8.76 -8.95 -46.72
C SER A 653 7.95 -10.12 -46.16
N GLY A 654 6.63 -10.05 -45.92
CA GLY A 654 5.59 -9.04 -46.13
C GLY A 654 4.21 -9.73 -46.12
N ALA A 655 3.17 -9.01 -45.69
CA ALA A 655 1.72 -9.27 -45.88
C ALA A 655 1.12 -10.55 -45.21
N SER A 656 0.27 -10.48 -44.17
CA SER A 656 -1.08 -9.91 -43.98
C SER A 656 -2.21 -10.94 -44.17
N ASN A 657 -3.13 -10.94 -43.20
CA ASN A 657 -4.53 -11.42 -43.24
C ASN A 657 -4.74 -12.94 -43.30
N SER A 658 -5.76 -13.54 -42.69
CA SER A 658 -6.83 -13.10 -41.78
C SER A 658 -7.63 -14.35 -41.41
N SER A 659 -8.25 -14.32 -40.23
CA SER A 659 -9.56 -14.91 -39.91
C SER A 659 -9.82 -16.41 -40.13
N GLY A 660 -10.30 -17.05 -39.06
CA GLY A 660 -11.55 -17.79 -39.18
C GLY A 660 -11.68 -19.10 -38.41
N ARG A 661 -12.63 -19.07 -37.46
CA ARG A 661 -13.59 -20.14 -37.13
C ARG A 661 -13.15 -21.31 -36.21
N ASN A 662 -13.63 -21.21 -34.98
CA ASN A 662 -14.32 -22.32 -34.26
C ASN A 662 -15.60 -22.72 -35.04
N PRO A 663 -16.27 -23.90 -34.85
CA PRO A 663 -16.51 -24.54 -33.54
C PRO A 663 -16.70 -26.09 -33.51
N ARG A 664 -17.00 -26.59 -32.29
CA ARG A 664 -17.81 -27.78 -31.88
C ARG A 664 -17.07 -28.98 -31.24
N ALA A 665 -17.24 -29.05 -29.92
CA ALA A 665 -17.98 -30.06 -29.13
C ALA A 665 -17.79 -31.57 -29.36
N ILE A 666 -17.97 -32.29 -28.24
CA ILE A 666 -17.99 -33.75 -27.94
C ILE A 666 -16.75 -34.10 -27.12
N GLY A 667 -16.80 -34.74 -25.95
CA GLY A 667 -17.87 -35.38 -25.20
C GLY A 667 -17.24 -36.10 -24.01
N THR A 668 -18.02 -36.21 -22.95
CA THR A 668 -17.82 -36.94 -21.69
C THR A 668 -17.46 -38.43 -21.85
N ALA A 669 -16.58 -38.95 -20.98
CA ALA A 669 -16.74 -40.21 -20.21
C ALA A 669 -15.44 -40.60 -19.44
N PHE A 670 -15.60 -41.50 -18.47
CA PHE A 670 -14.67 -42.10 -17.48
C PHE A 670 -14.64 -41.34 -16.14
N SER A 671 -15.03 -41.93 -15.00
CA SER A 671 -15.46 -43.29 -14.66
C SER A 671 -15.98 -43.30 -13.23
#